data_AF-A0A6N9L677-F1
#
_entry.id   AF-A0A6N9L677-F1
#
_cell.length_a   1.000
_cell.length_b   1.000
_cell.length_c   1.000
_cell.angle_alpha   90.00
_cell.angle_beta   90.00
_cell.angle_gamma   90.00
#
_symmetry.space_group_name_H-M   'P 1'
#
loop_
_entity.id
_entity.type
_entity.pdbx_description
1 polymer ?
#
loop_
_entity_poly.entity_id
_entity_poly.type
_entity_poly.pdbx_seq_one_letter_code
_entity_poly.pdbx_strand_id
1 'polypeptide(L)'
;MKKVIGILATALILSGCGSSSDNHEIKKTSFMKEGKNSLYALYNTKGQRYTKDMYKTYTPFEGGYLVTNESDQTGYISNTGKTIIKPGRYTSLKTQGNMLVGESQPQTGLYLSASSLNMTENTLTQVFANDAVVWSTNDNDVIDINQEGYVYAKHAGTATLTATKDNASVTCVIKVEALHPYLSQESLDVYTSEPATLTVNDFGARTIEWKSKDPKIATVDNGVIQGLKPGKTTIIAKVGDDTLKCKIKVKRKTLKISQNEATLYTGEEGQYGIENAYPDIKWETSNANVVTVADGHIWAINPGKATIKATSNGQTVKSKVTVKKRTQRLDQTKVTLLTEQKVVLNVLDKKNPEEVVQWSSNKKKIASVNEFGEVTGLKKGKAVITAKVGKKKYKAAITVKKRQIKINPSKTTIEKDQHIFLQVLNKKDEDQAVWTTSNDQVVIVAPDTGEIAGVKPGKATITVQAGNQKAKAKITVKAKPLSLSETKIEMDEESDYGLSINNYENQKVKWTTSDKTIATVENGTIHANKAGKVTITATIDKKDYTCDVTVHKLIKVIDQKEMTVIKGGQGQLSVTNVNPEEVKWDSSDLNIATVENGTVYGIRTGKVTITATIGKKKHISEVTVIRNPETETKTRAADISLGGIEVLNTKGKVLYKSSTKSGLLKTDLPVIVKGKTYKVVNNGKTLYAGKKKVYYASSIDDASIVGFEDSINVYLKNGKKSSIKEVGNYSILASRKNQAILYDADNQNTLAVIGTKIYSNDYVLTGAEITNKNNIVLTADDTVSLYRKGEIVPTNSNFKDNTHFISRNKKIAYGPHTVYNGKKTSELKNVQVYPYAHELTVSRYPGFVKGKGYAYYDFNGKKVSPYYQEANQYDENKCAIVQLKNGKYELINAEGENVLKSSYPRLEFIGNSYYAAYNKNGQFKVYDCNGKEALSDVYTKIPEKAAIVFDGHPYLALEKNGRSYIYDVDNDMKEIYSIEKEIVLHDEGYFTIGDQYYTLTGQKIK
;
A
#
# COMPACT_ATOMS: atom_id res chain seq x y z
N MET A 1 11.83 62.97 -28.77
CA MET A 1 10.62 63.57 -28.16
C MET A 1 9.56 63.72 -29.24
N LYS A 2 8.54 62.86 -29.26
CA LYS A 2 7.46 62.87 -30.26
C LYS A 2 6.12 62.55 -29.57
N LYS A 3 5.07 63.25 -30.02
CA LYS A 3 3.66 63.24 -29.61
C LYS A 3 2.81 62.32 -30.53
N VAL A 4 1.82 61.65 -29.92
CA VAL A 4 0.43 61.32 -30.36
C VAL A 4 0.19 60.50 -31.66
N ILE A 5 -0.94 59.73 -31.65
CA ILE A 5 -1.61 58.90 -32.69
C ILE A 5 -1.04 57.46 -32.77
N GLY A 6 -1.75 56.33 -32.79
CA GLY A 6 -3.17 55.94 -32.85
C GLY A 6 -3.29 54.57 -33.56
N ILE A 7 -4.33 53.79 -33.24
CA ILE A 7 -5.01 52.74 -34.06
C ILE A 7 -4.76 51.23 -33.77
N LEU A 8 -5.92 50.57 -33.60
CA LEU A 8 -6.41 49.18 -33.57
C LEU A 8 -5.56 48.02 -34.13
N ALA A 9 -5.69 46.86 -33.46
CA ALA A 9 -5.99 45.58 -34.11
C ALA A 9 -6.90 44.71 -33.22
N THR A 10 -7.98 44.24 -33.85
CA THR A 10 -9.22 43.65 -33.35
C THR A 10 -9.10 42.22 -32.80
N ALA A 11 -9.83 41.97 -31.70
CA ALA A 11 -10.26 40.65 -31.27
C ALA A 11 -11.34 40.10 -32.21
N LEU A 12 -11.23 38.83 -32.60
CA LEU A 12 -12.26 38.07 -33.28
C LEU A 12 -12.14 36.60 -32.85
N ILE A 13 -12.79 36.26 -31.75
CA ILE A 13 -13.23 34.89 -31.48
C ILE A 13 -14.74 34.98 -31.27
N LEU A 14 -15.46 34.85 -32.39
CA LEU A 14 -16.87 34.45 -32.40
C LEU A 14 -16.92 33.02 -31.88
N SER A 15 -17.40 32.84 -30.66
CA SER A 15 -18.06 31.61 -30.24
C SER A 15 -19.41 32.02 -29.66
N GLY A 16 -20.45 31.85 -30.47
CA GLY A 16 -21.81 31.79 -29.96
C GLY A 16 -21.92 30.54 -29.09
N CYS A 17 -21.77 30.71 -27.77
CA CYS A 17 -22.21 29.75 -26.78
C CYS A 17 -23.64 30.11 -26.39
N GLY A 18 -24.61 29.49 -27.09
CA GLY A 18 -25.92 29.24 -26.50
C GLY A 18 -25.78 28.11 -25.49
N SER A 19 -25.57 28.44 -24.21
CA SER A 19 -25.70 27.48 -23.11
C SER A 19 -25.91 28.17 -21.76
N SER A 20 -27.17 28.48 -21.45
CA SER A 20 -27.63 28.50 -20.06
C SER A 20 -29.05 27.95 -19.99
N SER A 21 -29.19 26.66 -19.72
CA SER A 21 -30.45 26.10 -19.25
C SER A 21 -30.27 25.47 -17.87
N ASP A 22 -31.04 26.05 -16.95
CA ASP A 22 -31.38 25.64 -15.59
C ASP A 22 -30.46 26.08 -14.43
N ASN A 23 -30.36 27.39 -14.23
CA ASN A 23 -30.43 27.98 -12.89
C ASN A 23 -31.17 29.31 -12.97
N HIS A 24 -32.44 29.30 -12.53
CA HIS A 24 -33.37 30.43 -12.59
C HIS A 24 -33.35 31.18 -13.92
N GLU A 25 -34.33 30.90 -14.79
CA GLU A 25 -34.90 32.00 -15.58
C GLU A 25 -35.36 33.07 -14.59
N ILE A 26 -34.43 33.96 -14.20
CA ILE A 26 -34.79 35.29 -13.80
C ILE A 26 -35.45 35.80 -15.06
N LYS A 27 -36.78 35.83 -15.05
CA LYS A 27 -37.58 36.70 -15.90
C LYS A 27 -36.80 38.00 -16.09
N LYS A 28 -36.09 38.15 -17.22
CA LYS A 28 -35.40 39.39 -17.60
C LYS A 28 -36.50 40.37 -18.03
N THR A 29 -37.34 40.73 -17.09
CA THR A 29 -38.45 41.67 -17.24
C THR A 29 -37.98 43.10 -17.06
N SER A 30 -36.67 43.30 -16.85
CA SER A 30 -36.05 44.60 -16.68
C SER A 30 -34.62 44.64 -17.16
N PHE A 31 -34.20 45.82 -17.62
CA PHE A 31 -32.87 46.12 -18.13
C PHE A 31 -32.43 47.51 -17.69
N MET A 32 -31.13 47.72 -17.58
CA MET A 32 -30.56 49.04 -17.29
C MET A 32 -30.47 49.81 -18.61
N LYS A 33 -31.08 50.99 -18.66
CA LYS A 33 -31.05 51.90 -19.80
C LYS A 33 -30.22 53.12 -19.43
N GLU A 34 -29.31 53.52 -20.32
CA GLU A 34 -28.61 54.80 -20.22
C GLU A 34 -29.58 55.95 -20.52
N GLY A 35 -29.66 56.89 -19.60
CA GLY A 35 -30.45 58.11 -19.69
C GLY A 35 -29.59 59.33 -20.01
N LYS A 36 -30.11 60.52 -19.69
CA LYS A 36 -29.35 61.77 -19.85
C LYS A 36 -28.12 61.79 -18.92
N ASN A 37 -27.03 62.40 -19.39
CA ASN A 37 -25.76 62.55 -18.66
C ASN A 37 -25.04 61.24 -18.32
N SER A 38 -25.25 60.18 -19.12
CA SER A 38 -24.63 58.85 -18.91
C SER A 38 -24.92 58.20 -17.57
N LEU A 39 -26.10 58.48 -17.01
CA LEU A 39 -26.61 57.81 -15.82
C LEU A 39 -27.60 56.72 -16.22
N TYR A 40 -27.63 55.64 -15.47
CA TYR A 40 -28.45 54.46 -15.74
C TYR A 40 -29.67 54.38 -14.83
N ALA A 41 -30.79 53.93 -15.36
CA ALA A 41 -31.97 53.57 -14.57
C ALA A 41 -32.52 52.22 -15.02
N LEU A 42 -33.22 51.53 -14.11
CA LEU A 42 -33.81 50.23 -14.41
C LEU A 42 -35.20 50.45 -15.03
N TYR A 43 -35.42 49.87 -16.20
CA TYR A 43 -36.69 49.89 -16.91
C TYR A 43 -37.21 48.48 -17.04
N ASN A 44 -38.53 48.32 -17.10
CA ASN A 44 -39.12 47.07 -17.51
C ASN A 44 -39.21 46.94 -19.03
N THR A 45 -39.51 45.74 -19.51
CA THR A 45 -39.69 45.46 -20.94
C THR A 45 -40.90 46.16 -21.57
N LYS A 46 -41.75 46.82 -20.77
CA LYS A 46 -42.84 47.72 -21.22
C LYS A 46 -42.42 49.19 -21.23
N GLY A 47 -41.14 49.49 -20.99
CA GLY A 47 -40.58 50.84 -20.97
C GLY A 47 -40.96 51.68 -19.75
N GLN A 48 -41.54 51.08 -18.72
CA GLN A 48 -41.80 51.76 -17.45
C GLN A 48 -40.54 51.71 -16.59
N ARG A 49 -40.10 52.87 -16.12
CA ARG A 49 -38.98 52.98 -15.20
C ARG A 49 -39.36 52.39 -13.84
N TYR A 50 -38.58 51.43 -13.35
CA TYR A 50 -38.73 50.81 -12.03
C TYR A 50 -38.00 51.56 -10.92
N THR A 51 -36.86 52.20 -11.21
CA THR A 51 -36.09 52.94 -10.20
C THR A 51 -36.55 54.38 -10.08
N LYS A 52 -36.64 54.91 -8.86
CA LYS A 52 -36.85 56.36 -8.65
C LYS A 52 -35.58 57.17 -8.85
N ASP A 53 -34.42 56.57 -8.59
CA ASP A 53 -33.11 57.21 -8.74
C ASP A 53 -32.42 56.76 -10.04
N MET A 54 -31.41 57.53 -10.48
CA MET A 54 -30.47 57.14 -11.53
C MET A 54 -29.08 56.92 -10.93
N TYR A 55 -28.29 56.08 -11.58
CA TYR A 55 -27.04 55.54 -11.03
C TYR A 55 -25.88 55.78 -12.00
N LYS A 56 -24.70 56.07 -11.47
CA LYS A 56 -23.49 56.38 -12.25
C LYS A 56 -22.94 55.12 -12.92
N THR A 57 -22.85 54.04 -12.17
CA THR A 57 -22.47 52.72 -12.69
C THR A 57 -23.38 51.64 -12.11
N TYR A 58 -23.44 50.51 -12.81
CA TYR A 58 -24.13 49.33 -12.31
C TYR A 58 -23.32 48.07 -12.61
N THR A 59 -23.51 47.05 -11.77
CA THR A 59 -22.98 45.71 -11.98
C THR A 59 -24.11 44.71 -11.72
N PRO A 60 -24.51 43.91 -12.73
CA PRO A 60 -25.50 42.86 -12.53
C PRO A 60 -25.07 41.90 -11.41
N PHE A 61 -26.01 41.51 -10.56
CA PHE A 61 -25.77 40.57 -9.47
C PHE A 61 -27.03 39.76 -9.18
N GLU A 62 -26.91 38.59 -8.53
CA GLU A 62 -28.04 37.68 -8.31
C GLU A 62 -29.29 38.42 -7.81
N GLY A 63 -30.40 38.32 -8.55
CA GLY A 63 -31.68 38.95 -8.22
C GLY A 63 -31.76 40.48 -8.40
N GLY A 64 -30.72 41.15 -8.91
CA GLY A 64 -30.69 42.61 -9.02
C GLY A 64 -29.39 43.23 -9.57
N TYR A 65 -29.01 44.38 -9.04
CA TYR A 65 -27.85 45.16 -9.49
C TYR A 65 -27.16 45.85 -8.31
N LEU A 66 -25.83 45.75 -8.21
CA LEU A 66 -25.07 46.75 -7.47
C LEU A 66 -25.07 48.04 -8.27
N VAL A 67 -25.27 49.14 -7.59
CA VAL A 67 -25.40 50.46 -8.21
C VAL A 67 -24.58 51.47 -7.43
N THR A 68 -23.98 52.43 -8.13
CA THR A 68 -23.29 53.57 -7.50
C THR A 68 -24.09 54.84 -7.71
N ASN A 69 -24.17 55.67 -6.66
CA ASN A 69 -24.68 57.03 -6.81
C ASN A 69 -23.59 57.97 -7.35
N GLU A 70 -23.92 59.25 -7.54
CA GLU A 70 -22.97 60.25 -8.06
C GLU A 70 -21.74 60.46 -7.16
N SER A 71 -21.85 60.16 -5.87
CA SER A 71 -20.75 60.21 -4.88
C SER A 71 -19.96 58.91 -4.76
N ASP A 72 -20.08 58.00 -5.74
CA ASP A 72 -19.41 56.70 -5.79
C ASP A 72 -19.73 55.77 -4.60
N GLN A 73 -20.85 56.00 -3.91
CA GLN A 73 -21.31 55.13 -2.85
C GLN A 73 -22.11 53.96 -3.43
N THR A 74 -21.78 52.75 -3.01
CA THR A 74 -22.41 51.53 -3.51
C THR A 74 -23.68 51.19 -2.74
N GLY A 75 -24.75 50.86 -3.47
CA GLY A 75 -25.99 50.29 -2.99
C GLY A 75 -26.37 49.03 -3.77
N TYR A 76 -27.53 48.46 -3.46
CA TYR A 76 -28.07 47.29 -4.16
C TYR A 76 -29.58 47.42 -4.35
N ILE A 77 -30.02 47.21 -5.59
CA ILE A 77 -31.43 47.24 -6.01
C ILE A 77 -31.83 45.88 -6.54
N SER A 78 -33.09 45.48 -6.35
CA SER A 78 -33.63 44.26 -6.97
C SER A 78 -33.87 44.46 -8.48
N ASN A 79 -34.11 43.36 -9.19
CA ASN A 79 -34.60 43.35 -10.58
C ASN A 79 -35.99 43.99 -10.77
N THR A 80 -36.70 44.32 -9.69
CA THR A 80 -37.94 45.10 -9.70
C THR A 80 -37.71 46.58 -9.38
N GLY A 81 -36.45 47.03 -9.27
CA GLY A 81 -36.07 48.41 -8.96
C GLY A 81 -36.28 48.80 -7.50
N LYS A 82 -36.63 47.86 -6.62
CA LYS A 82 -36.74 48.10 -5.19
C LYS A 82 -35.34 48.28 -4.61
N THR A 83 -35.10 49.41 -3.96
CA THR A 83 -33.87 49.61 -3.17
C THR A 83 -33.84 48.68 -1.97
N ILE A 84 -32.91 47.72 -2.00
CA ILE A 84 -32.70 46.75 -0.92
C ILE A 84 -31.63 47.28 0.05
N ILE A 85 -30.55 47.86 -0.48
CA ILE A 85 -29.51 48.55 0.28
C ILE A 85 -29.33 49.94 -0.33
N LYS A 86 -29.58 50.98 0.46
CA LYS A 86 -29.36 52.36 0.03
C LYS A 86 -27.85 52.63 -0.14
N PRO A 87 -27.42 53.29 -1.23
CA PRO A 87 -26.08 53.85 -1.34
C PRO A 87 -25.68 54.61 -0.07
N GLY A 88 -24.49 54.34 0.46
CA GLY A 88 -23.96 55.00 1.65
C GLY A 88 -24.36 54.37 3.00
N ARG A 89 -25.20 53.31 3.02
CA ARG A 89 -25.47 52.55 4.27
C ARG A 89 -24.20 51.90 4.84
N TYR A 90 -23.32 51.44 3.96
CA TYR A 90 -22.03 50.85 4.29
C TYR A 90 -20.92 51.72 3.67
N THR A 91 -19.75 51.75 4.31
CA THR A 91 -18.58 52.40 3.74
C THR A 91 -18.02 51.63 2.54
N SER A 92 -18.25 50.32 2.52
CA SER A 92 -17.97 49.46 1.38
C SER A 92 -19.05 48.39 1.31
N LEU A 93 -19.66 48.21 0.15
CA LEU A 93 -20.60 47.13 -0.14
C LEU A 93 -20.06 46.35 -1.33
N LYS A 94 -19.75 45.08 -1.10
CA LYS A 94 -19.16 44.18 -2.10
C LYS A 94 -19.99 42.90 -2.20
N THR A 95 -19.71 42.11 -3.22
CA THR A 95 -20.24 40.76 -3.36
C THR A 95 -19.20 39.76 -2.89
N GLN A 96 -19.66 38.65 -2.30
CA GLN A 96 -18.83 37.50 -1.99
C GLN A 96 -19.64 36.25 -2.33
N GLY A 97 -19.36 35.71 -3.51
CA GLY A 97 -20.20 34.72 -4.16
C GLY A 97 -21.60 35.30 -4.37
N ASN A 98 -22.60 34.56 -3.94
CA ASN A 98 -24.02 34.90 -4.13
C ASN A 98 -24.61 35.76 -2.99
N MET A 99 -23.74 36.38 -2.17
CA MET A 99 -24.13 37.21 -1.03
C MET A 99 -23.52 38.62 -1.11
N LEU A 100 -24.12 39.53 -0.34
CA LEU A 100 -23.67 40.91 -0.18
C LEU A 100 -22.91 41.04 1.15
N VAL A 101 -21.79 41.75 1.13
CA VAL A 101 -20.95 42.00 2.30
C VAL A 101 -20.83 43.50 2.49
N GLY A 102 -21.43 44.00 3.57
CA GLY A 102 -21.38 45.41 3.95
C GLY A 102 -20.39 45.64 5.07
N GLU A 103 -19.49 46.61 4.90
CA GLU A 103 -18.55 47.08 5.92
C GLU A 103 -19.05 48.42 6.46
N SER A 104 -19.22 48.52 7.78
CA SER A 104 -19.49 49.76 8.51
C SER A 104 -18.20 50.17 9.23
N GLN A 105 -17.80 51.45 9.21
CA GLN A 105 -16.54 52.01 9.72
C GLN A 105 -15.90 51.28 10.94
N PRO A 106 -14.55 51.17 10.99
CA PRO A 106 -13.84 50.37 11.99
C PRO A 106 -14.06 50.90 13.40
N GLN A 107 -14.29 49.99 14.35
CA GLN A 107 -14.29 50.31 15.77
C GLN A 107 -12.86 50.66 16.22
N THR A 108 -12.76 51.72 17.02
CA THR A 108 -11.55 52.48 17.39
C THR A 108 -10.64 51.80 18.43
N GLY A 109 -10.61 50.46 18.49
CA GLY A 109 -9.81 49.71 19.46
C GLY A 109 -9.06 48.54 18.83
N LEU A 110 -7.79 48.37 19.21
CA LEU A 110 -6.97 47.22 18.82
C LEU A 110 -7.48 45.95 19.51
N TYR A 111 -7.58 44.80 18.81
CA TYR A 111 -7.94 43.50 19.38
C TYR A 111 -7.35 42.31 18.61
N LEU A 112 -7.28 41.15 19.28
CA LEU A 112 -6.75 39.89 18.74
C LEU A 112 -7.85 38.85 18.46
N SER A 113 -7.60 37.94 17.52
CA SER A 113 -8.47 36.81 17.20
C SER A 113 -8.69 35.83 18.37
N ALA A 114 -7.80 35.86 19.37
CA ALA A 114 -7.92 35.12 20.62
C ALA A 114 -7.28 35.89 21.78
N SER A 115 -7.88 35.77 22.97
CA SER A 115 -7.25 36.23 24.23
C SER A 115 -6.40 35.13 24.89
N SER A 116 -6.59 33.87 24.49
CA SER A 116 -5.72 32.76 24.86
C SER A 116 -5.78 31.62 23.84
N LEU A 117 -4.70 30.84 23.75
CA LEU A 117 -4.53 29.77 22.76
C LEU A 117 -3.78 28.58 23.38
N ASN A 118 -4.35 27.37 23.30
CA ASN A 118 -3.59 26.13 23.57
C ASN A 118 -3.05 25.56 22.25
N MET A 119 -1.77 25.20 22.23
CA MET A 119 -1.00 24.62 21.12
C MET A 119 -0.24 23.39 21.62
N THR A 120 0.27 22.56 20.71
CA THR A 120 1.24 21.50 21.01
C THR A 120 2.59 21.89 20.42
N GLU A 121 3.71 21.46 20.99
CA GLU A 121 5.04 21.71 20.41
C GLU A 121 5.12 21.32 18.92
N ASN A 122 5.96 22.01 18.17
CA ASN A 122 6.15 21.87 16.73
C ASN A 122 4.89 22.13 15.88
N THR A 123 3.88 22.80 16.43
CA THR A 123 2.70 23.25 15.69
C THR A 123 2.78 24.73 15.35
N LEU A 124 2.20 25.10 14.20
CA LEU A 124 2.10 26.48 13.74
C LEU A 124 0.63 26.92 13.78
N THR A 125 0.34 28.10 14.32
CA THR A 125 -1.01 28.69 14.32
C THR A 125 -0.93 30.19 14.14
N GLN A 126 -1.88 30.77 13.41
CA GLN A 126 -1.93 32.20 13.19
C GLN A 126 -2.85 32.91 14.19
N VAL A 127 -2.36 34.00 14.78
CA VAL A 127 -3.14 34.97 15.56
C VAL A 127 -3.24 36.24 14.72
N PHE A 128 -4.44 36.80 14.61
CA PHE A 128 -4.70 37.97 13.77
C PHE A 128 -5.07 39.17 14.63
N ALA A 129 -4.60 40.36 14.23
CA ALA A 129 -5.06 41.64 14.74
C ALA A 129 -6.01 42.30 13.73
N ASN A 130 -6.87 43.19 14.22
CA ASN A 130 -7.81 43.94 13.37
C ASN A 130 -7.17 45.11 12.61
N ASP A 131 -5.86 45.30 12.76
CA ASP A 131 -5.11 46.40 12.17
C ASP A 131 -3.65 45.97 11.94
N ALA A 132 -2.89 46.75 11.16
CA ALA A 132 -1.46 46.51 10.99
C ALA A 132 -0.72 46.79 12.31
N VAL A 133 -0.08 45.77 12.87
CA VAL A 133 0.53 45.80 14.21
C VAL A 133 1.97 45.35 14.17
N VAL A 134 2.73 45.79 15.18
CA VAL A 134 4.00 45.17 15.53
C VAL A 134 3.74 44.06 16.53
N TRP A 135 4.16 42.84 16.19
CA TRP A 135 4.07 41.68 17.07
C TRP A 135 5.31 41.58 17.96
N SER A 136 5.10 41.20 19.21
CA SER A 136 6.16 40.82 20.14
C SER A 136 5.68 39.72 21.07
N THR A 137 6.57 38.84 21.52
CA THR A 137 6.29 37.88 22.59
C THR A 137 7.16 38.22 23.80
N ASN A 138 6.65 37.94 25.00
CA ASN A 138 7.48 38.02 26.21
C ASN A 138 8.44 36.83 26.35
N ASP A 139 8.26 35.76 25.55
CA ASP A 139 9.03 34.53 25.61
C ASP A 139 9.20 33.95 24.20
N ASN A 140 10.40 34.15 23.63
CA ASN A 140 10.77 33.67 22.29
C ASN A 140 11.24 32.20 22.29
N ASP A 141 11.41 31.61 23.48
CA ASP A 141 11.79 30.20 23.65
C ASP A 141 10.53 29.32 23.61
N VAL A 142 9.40 29.78 24.13
CA VAL A 142 8.12 29.06 24.07
C VAL A 142 7.44 29.21 22.71
N ILE A 143 7.45 30.42 22.13
CA ILE A 143 6.84 30.69 20.81
C ILE A 143 7.75 31.56 19.94
N ASP A 144 7.65 31.41 18.63
CA ASP A 144 8.12 32.41 17.65
C ASP A 144 6.94 33.09 16.98
N ILE A 145 7.09 34.33 16.52
CA ILE A 145 6.07 34.99 15.72
C ILE A 145 6.65 35.81 14.57
N ASN A 146 6.09 35.64 13.37
CA ASN A 146 6.44 36.45 12.20
C ASN A 146 5.57 37.72 12.07
N GLN A 147 5.91 38.60 11.12
CA GLN A 147 5.17 39.85 10.87
C GLN A 147 3.70 39.65 10.45
N GLU A 148 3.35 38.47 9.94
CA GLU A 148 2.00 38.09 9.51
C GLU A 148 1.15 37.45 10.64
N GLY A 149 1.70 37.35 11.85
CA GLY A 149 1.01 36.80 13.02
C GLY A 149 1.04 35.27 13.14
N TYR A 150 1.89 34.57 12.38
CA TYR A 150 2.08 33.13 12.53
C TYR A 150 2.94 32.82 13.74
N VAL A 151 2.32 32.17 14.72
CA VAL A 151 2.94 31.70 15.96
C VAL A 151 3.40 30.27 15.79
N TYR A 152 4.69 30.03 15.92
CA TYR A 152 5.27 28.68 15.99
C TYR A 152 5.47 28.29 17.45
N ALA A 153 4.86 27.19 17.91
CA ALA A 153 5.07 26.66 19.24
C ALA A 153 6.39 25.88 19.30
N LYS A 154 7.40 26.49 19.91
CA LYS A 154 8.75 25.93 20.03
C LYS A 154 8.85 24.95 21.19
N HIS A 155 8.54 25.42 22.41
CA HIS A 155 8.71 24.66 23.64
C HIS A 155 7.47 24.75 24.53
N ALA A 156 7.22 23.68 25.30
CA ALA A 156 6.16 23.64 26.28
C ALA A 156 6.32 24.76 27.31
N GLY A 157 5.24 25.48 27.57
CA GLY A 157 5.30 26.68 28.39
C GLY A 157 4.10 27.59 28.19
N THR A 158 4.17 28.78 28.80
CA THR A 158 3.15 29.81 28.60
C THR A 158 3.81 31.12 28.20
N ALA A 159 3.52 31.60 26.99
CA ALA A 159 3.97 32.88 26.48
C ALA A 159 2.80 33.86 26.33
N THR A 160 3.07 35.15 26.39
CA THR A 160 2.12 36.22 26.09
C THR A 160 2.55 36.88 24.80
N LEU A 161 1.72 36.72 23.79
CA LEU A 161 1.83 37.43 22.53
C LEU A 161 1.20 38.81 22.65
N THR A 162 1.89 39.86 22.22
CA THR A 162 1.44 41.25 22.23
C THR A 162 1.40 41.80 20.81
N ALA A 163 0.31 42.47 20.45
CA ALA A 163 0.21 43.28 19.24
C ALA A 163 0.12 44.75 19.63
N THR A 164 0.91 45.61 18.97
CA THR A 164 0.98 47.05 19.26
C THR A 164 0.77 47.90 18.01
N LYS A 165 -0.03 48.96 18.12
CA LYS A 165 -0.21 50.00 17.10
C LYS A 165 -0.48 51.36 17.76
N ASP A 166 0.23 52.41 17.35
CA ASP A 166 0.01 53.82 17.75
C ASP A 166 -0.28 54.02 19.25
N ASN A 167 0.54 53.42 20.12
CA ASN A 167 0.45 53.39 21.59
C ASN A 167 -0.68 52.54 22.22
N ALA A 168 -1.50 51.83 21.43
CA ALA A 168 -2.43 50.81 21.91
C ALA A 168 -1.81 49.40 21.82
N SER A 169 -2.01 48.57 22.84
CA SER A 169 -1.53 47.19 22.86
C SER A 169 -2.61 46.21 23.33
N VAL A 170 -2.63 45.00 22.76
CA VAL A 170 -3.48 43.89 23.20
C VAL A 170 -2.70 42.58 23.26
N THR A 171 -3.09 41.69 24.16
CA THR A 171 -2.33 40.47 24.48
C THR A 171 -3.14 39.19 24.31
N CYS A 172 -2.47 38.10 23.94
CA CYS A 172 -2.99 36.73 23.88
C CYS A 172 -2.06 35.79 24.66
N VAL A 173 -2.63 34.99 25.58
CA VAL A 173 -1.87 34.01 26.38
C VAL A 173 -1.80 32.66 25.64
N ILE A 174 -0.61 32.24 25.22
CA ILE A 174 -0.37 31.00 24.49
C ILE A 174 0.20 29.95 25.43
N LYS A 175 -0.50 28.82 25.58
CA LYS A 175 -0.06 27.64 26.33
C LYS A 175 0.35 26.55 25.34
N VAL A 176 1.58 26.08 25.43
CA VAL A 176 2.12 25.01 24.59
C VAL A 176 2.23 23.73 25.43
N GLU A 177 1.58 22.66 24.98
CA GLU A 177 1.69 21.31 25.55
C GLU A 177 2.84 20.55 24.88
N ALA A 178 3.59 19.78 25.67
CA ALA A 178 4.72 18.99 25.20
C ALA A 178 4.27 17.79 24.35
N LEU A 179 5.12 17.36 23.42
CA LEU A 179 4.87 16.17 22.60
C LEU A 179 5.53 14.92 23.23
N HIS A 180 4.72 13.89 23.47
CA HIS A 180 5.13 12.69 24.22
C HIS A 180 5.52 11.50 23.30
N PRO A 181 6.61 10.77 23.59
CA PRO A 181 7.10 9.60 22.84
C PRO A 181 6.27 8.31 23.10
N TYR A 182 6.46 7.25 22.30
CA TYR A 182 5.86 5.91 22.56
C TYR A 182 6.74 4.72 22.09
N LEU A 183 6.47 3.49 22.60
CA LEU A 183 7.24 2.26 22.31
C LEU A 183 6.66 1.43 21.16
N SER A 184 7.51 0.69 20.43
CA SER A 184 7.08 -0.22 19.35
C SER A 184 6.29 -1.44 19.84
N GLN A 185 6.50 -1.89 21.08
CA GLN A 185 5.82 -3.04 21.70
C GLN A 185 5.68 -2.85 23.21
N GLU A 186 4.60 -3.39 23.79
CA GLU A 186 4.35 -3.34 25.24
C GLU A 186 4.91 -4.55 26.02
N SER A 187 5.26 -5.66 25.34
CA SER A 187 5.85 -6.86 25.97
C SER A 187 6.66 -7.76 25.02
N LEU A 188 7.70 -8.45 25.55
CA LEU A 188 8.61 -9.32 24.77
C LEU A 188 9.16 -10.52 25.59
N ASP A 189 9.36 -11.68 24.93
CA ASP A 189 10.04 -12.87 25.48
C ASP A 189 11.51 -12.90 24.99
N VAL A 190 12.49 -13.07 25.89
CA VAL A 190 13.94 -13.04 25.59
C VAL A 190 14.66 -14.25 26.20
N TYR A 191 15.71 -14.78 25.58
CA TYR A 191 16.53 -15.88 26.14
C TYR A 191 17.86 -15.34 26.69
N THR A 192 18.45 -15.99 27.70
CA THR A 192 19.72 -15.53 28.29
C THR A 192 20.94 -15.63 27.36
N SER A 193 20.80 -16.25 26.18
CA SER A 193 21.86 -16.43 25.18
C SER A 193 21.68 -15.58 23.92
N GLU A 194 20.56 -14.86 23.77
CA GLU A 194 20.15 -14.25 22.49
C GLU A 194 19.53 -12.85 22.76
N PRO A 195 20.07 -11.75 22.19
CA PRO A 195 19.53 -10.41 22.37
C PRO A 195 18.27 -10.17 21.53
N ALA A 196 17.47 -9.17 21.92
CA ALA A 196 16.28 -8.71 21.18
C ALA A 196 16.25 -7.18 21.09
N THR A 197 15.39 -6.58 20.25
CA THR A 197 15.34 -5.12 20.04
C THR A 197 13.99 -4.49 20.39
N LEU A 198 14.00 -3.25 20.87
CA LEU A 198 12.84 -2.43 21.24
C LEU A 198 13.09 -0.97 20.82
N THR A 199 12.11 -0.33 20.17
CA THR A 199 12.27 1.00 19.55
C THR A 199 11.35 2.01 20.21
N VAL A 200 11.83 3.26 20.37
CA VAL A 200 11.01 4.41 20.78
C VAL A 200 10.79 5.31 19.57
N ASN A 201 9.54 5.68 19.33
CA ASN A 201 9.18 6.69 18.35
C ASN A 201 9.12 8.04 19.06
N ASP A 202 10.07 8.92 18.74
CA ASP A 202 10.15 10.29 19.26
C ASP A 202 10.26 11.30 18.11
N PHE A 203 9.48 12.38 18.20
CA PHE A 203 9.35 13.38 17.13
C PHE A 203 10.42 14.49 17.21
N GLY A 204 11.19 14.57 18.31
CA GLY A 204 12.21 15.58 18.55
C GLY A 204 13.66 15.08 18.46
N ALA A 205 13.88 13.82 18.04
CA ALA A 205 15.19 13.15 18.05
C ALA A 205 15.93 13.27 19.39
N ARG A 206 15.20 13.30 20.51
CA ARG A 206 15.75 13.45 21.85
C ARG A 206 16.50 12.19 22.25
N THR A 207 17.52 12.35 23.08
CA THR A 207 18.27 11.22 23.64
C THR A 207 17.36 10.35 24.50
N ILE A 208 17.34 9.05 24.21
CA ILE A 208 16.54 8.07 24.96
C ILE A 208 17.43 7.45 26.04
N GLU A 209 17.06 7.68 27.29
CA GLU A 209 17.67 7.02 28.44
C GLU A 209 16.98 5.68 28.68
N TRP A 210 17.68 4.61 28.34
CA TRP A 210 17.19 3.25 28.58
C TRP A 210 17.56 2.78 29.99
N LYS A 211 16.59 2.19 30.68
CA LYS A 211 16.78 1.64 32.03
C LYS A 211 16.00 0.33 32.17
N SER A 212 16.66 -0.71 32.66
CA SER A 212 15.93 -1.88 33.17
C SER A 212 15.49 -1.66 34.61
N LYS A 213 14.23 -1.98 34.93
CA LYS A 213 13.71 -1.96 36.31
C LYS A 213 14.45 -2.97 37.19
N ASP A 214 14.81 -4.11 36.61
CA ASP A 214 15.68 -5.10 37.24
C ASP A 214 16.77 -5.51 36.24
N PRO A 215 17.91 -4.80 36.24
CA PRO A 215 19.03 -5.10 35.35
C PRO A 215 19.66 -6.46 35.64
N LYS A 216 19.36 -7.09 36.80
CA LYS A 216 19.83 -8.46 37.09
C LYS A 216 19.04 -9.51 36.30
N ILE A 217 17.87 -9.17 35.78
CA ILE A 217 17.03 -10.05 34.94
C ILE A 217 17.30 -9.81 33.45
N ALA A 218 17.25 -8.56 32.99
CA ALA A 218 17.62 -8.18 31.63
C ALA A 218 18.23 -6.77 31.62
N THR A 219 19.26 -6.54 30.81
CA THR A 219 19.80 -5.20 30.54
C THR A 219 19.26 -4.67 29.23
N VAL A 220 19.41 -3.37 29.02
CA VAL A 220 19.06 -2.70 27.77
C VAL A 220 20.14 -1.67 27.47
N ASP A 221 20.57 -1.61 26.23
CA ASP A 221 21.46 -0.57 25.71
C ASP A 221 21.00 -0.16 24.32
N ASN A 222 20.72 1.13 24.11
CA ASN A 222 20.19 1.67 22.85
C ASN A 222 19.05 0.85 22.21
N GLY A 223 18.14 0.35 23.05
CA GLY A 223 17.00 -0.47 22.60
C GLY A 223 17.32 -1.96 22.40
N VAL A 224 18.58 -2.38 22.50
CA VAL A 224 18.98 -3.80 22.48
C VAL A 224 18.88 -4.38 23.88
N ILE A 225 18.03 -5.39 24.04
CA ILE A 225 17.71 -6.06 25.31
C ILE A 225 18.49 -7.36 25.40
N GLN A 226 19.33 -7.50 26.42
CA GLN A 226 20.05 -8.72 26.74
C GLN A 226 19.46 -9.39 27.98
N GLY A 227 18.92 -10.60 27.82
CA GLY A 227 18.47 -11.41 28.96
C GLY A 227 19.67 -11.92 29.77
N LEU A 228 19.64 -11.76 31.10
CA LEU A 228 20.70 -12.23 32.01
C LEU A 228 20.25 -13.37 32.93
N LYS A 229 19.04 -13.28 33.50
CA LYS A 229 18.50 -14.28 34.42
C LYS A 229 17.02 -14.56 34.13
N PRO A 230 16.56 -15.82 34.20
CA PRO A 230 15.15 -16.15 34.09
C PRO A 230 14.30 -15.36 35.08
N GLY A 231 13.21 -14.78 34.60
CA GLY A 231 12.37 -13.90 35.40
C GLY A 231 11.56 -12.95 34.54
N LYS A 232 10.86 -12.04 35.20
CA LYS A 232 10.13 -10.96 34.53
C LYS A 232 10.70 -9.62 35.00
N THR A 233 10.96 -8.71 34.07
CA THR A 233 11.39 -7.34 34.37
C THR A 233 10.63 -6.36 33.48
N THR A 234 10.92 -5.08 33.61
CA THR A 234 10.36 -4.03 32.76
C THR A 234 11.49 -3.18 32.24
N ILE A 235 11.57 -3.01 30.93
CA ILE A 235 12.45 -2.01 30.33
C ILE A 235 11.71 -0.69 30.30
N ILE A 236 12.38 0.35 30.75
CA ILE A 236 11.92 1.72 30.85
C ILE A 236 12.73 2.52 29.83
N ALA A 237 12.05 3.28 28.98
CA ALA A 237 12.69 4.27 28.12
C ALA A 237 12.24 5.65 28.61
N LYS A 238 13.19 6.49 29.00
CA LYS A 238 12.93 7.86 29.40
C LYS A 238 13.37 8.80 28.27
N VAL A 239 12.49 9.68 27.82
CA VAL A 239 12.78 10.65 26.76
C VAL A 239 12.35 12.02 27.29
N GLY A 240 13.31 12.87 27.63
CA GLY A 240 13.01 14.07 28.41
C GLY A 240 12.32 13.70 29.73
N ASP A 241 11.14 14.27 29.99
CA ASP A 241 10.34 13.98 31.20
C ASP A 241 9.45 12.73 31.08
N ASP A 242 9.32 12.16 29.88
CA ASP A 242 8.42 11.04 29.63
C ASP A 242 9.02 9.70 30.02
N THR A 243 8.18 8.81 30.57
CA THR A 243 8.59 7.47 31.02
C THR A 243 7.74 6.38 30.39
N LEU A 244 8.31 5.63 29.46
CA LEU A 244 7.68 4.51 28.76
C LEU A 244 8.10 3.17 29.36
N LYS A 245 7.24 2.14 29.31
CA LYS A 245 7.49 0.84 29.98
C LYS A 245 7.10 -0.36 29.08
N CYS A 246 8.02 -1.31 28.89
CA CYS A 246 7.78 -2.59 28.20
C CYS A 246 8.06 -3.78 29.14
N LYS A 247 7.18 -4.79 29.16
CA LYS A 247 7.30 -5.99 30.02
C LYS A 247 8.16 -7.07 29.36
N ILE A 248 9.24 -7.49 30.03
CA ILE A 248 10.15 -8.53 29.51
C ILE A 248 10.03 -9.82 30.31
N LYS A 249 10.00 -10.96 29.63
CA LYS A 249 10.08 -12.31 30.23
C LYS A 249 11.31 -13.04 29.71
N VAL A 250 12.26 -13.30 30.60
CA VAL A 250 13.52 -13.97 30.27
C VAL A 250 13.44 -15.48 30.54
N LYS A 251 13.91 -16.31 29.61
CA LYS A 251 13.97 -17.79 29.69
C LYS A 251 15.43 -18.30 29.57
N ARG A 252 15.71 -19.53 30.03
CA ARG A 252 17.06 -20.18 30.00
C ARG A 252 16.98 -21.67 29.64
N LYS A 253 17.95 -22.17 28.86
CA LYS A 253 18.14 -23.59 28.48
C LYS A 253 18.81 -24.40 29.62
N THR A 254 18.55 -25.71 29.76
CA THR A 254 19.03 -26.57 30.88
C THR A 254 20.33 -27.34 30.58
N LEU A 255 21.24 -27.46 31.57
CA LEU A 255 22.55 -28.16 31.46
C LEU A 255 22.49 -29.68 31.69
N LYS A 256 23.41 -30.45 31.09
CA LYS A 256 23.61 -31.91 31.31
C LYS A 256 25.09 -32.32 31.33
N ILE A 257 25.50 -33.28 32.18
CA ILE A 257 26.89 -33.81 32.29
C ILE A 257 27.01 -35.21 31.66
N SER A 258 28.18 -35.50 31.06
CA SER A 258 28.42 -36.76 30.34
C SER A 258 28.39 -38.02 31.19
N GLN A 259 28.74 -37.96 32.49
CA GLN A 259 28.73 -39.09 33.42
C GLN A 259 28.36 -38.67 34.85
N ASN A 260 27.56 -39.48 35.55
CA ASN A 260 27.08 -39.18 36.90
C ASN A 260 27.90 -39.83 38.03
N GLU A 261 28.74 -40.85 37.76
CA GLU A 261 29.63 -41.51 38.73
C GLU A 261 30.84 -42.24 38.12
N ALA A 262 31.95 -42.38 38.88
CA ALA A 262 33.20 -43.07 38.50
C ALA A 262 34.03 -43.61 39.71
N THR A 263 34.93 -44.57 39.48
CA THR A 263 35.92 -45.09 40.47
C THR A 263 37.34 -45.12 39.88
N LEU A 264 38.33 -44.55 40.57
CA LEU A 264 39.74 -44.40 40.17
C LEU A 264 40.71 -44.91 41.26
N TYR A 265 42.00 -45.05 40.94
CA TYR A 265 43.10 -45.30 41.88
C TYR A 265 44.07 -44.12 41.95
N THR A 266 44.78 -43.96 43.07
CA THR A 266 45.83 -42.94 43.22
C THR A 266 46.78 -42.95 42.02
N GLY A 267 46.85 -41.82 41.29
CA GLY A 267 47.65 -41.58 40.09
C GLY A 267 46.90 -41.62 38.75
N GLU A 268 45.61 -41.97 38.70
CA GLU A 268 44.82 -42.07 37.44
C GLU A 268 44.12 -40.76 37.04
N GLU A 269 43.78 -40.59 35.75
CA GLU A 269 43.12 -39.38 35.19
C GLU A 269 41.94 -39.66 34.21
N GLY A 270 41.17 -38.64 33.80
CA GLY A 270 40.02 -38.76 32.87
C GLY A 270 39.37 -37.43 32.42
N GLN A 271 38.38 -37.44 31.49
CA GLN A 271 37.76 -36.23 30.91
C GLN A 271 36.21 -36.23 30.93
N TYR A 272 35.59 -35.13 31.39
CA TYR A 272 34.13 -34.90 31.41
C TYR A 272 33.68 -33.74 30.49
N GLY A 273 32.44 -33.80 29.98
CA GLY A 273 31.84 -32.77 29.10
C GLY A 273 30.43 -32.33 29.52
N ILE A 274 30.00 -31.14 29.09
CA ILE A 274 28.72 -30.49 29.48
C ILE A 274 27.93 -30.00 28.24
N GLU A 275 26.67 -30.40 28.12
CA GLU A 275 25.74 -29.94 27.06
C GLU A 275 25.02 -28.64 27.45
N ASN A 276 24.74 -27.76 26.47
CA ASN A 276 24.12 -26.43 26.63
C ASN A 276 24.92 -25.47 27.53
N ALA A 277 26.21 -25.74 27.73
CA ALA A 277 27.10 -24.89 28.50
C ALA A 277 27.46 -23.61 27.76
N TYR A 278 27.63 -22.53 28.53
CA TYR A 278 28.30 -21.32 28.09
C TYR A 278 29.83 -21.57 28.10
N PRO A 279 30.62 -20.81 27.33
CA PRO A 279 32.07 -21.03 27.18
C PRO A 279 32.83 -21.15 28.52
N ASP A 280 32.38 -20.41 29.54
CA ASP A 280 32.96 -20.45 30.88
C ASP A 280 32.30 -21.54 31.75
N ILE A 281 33.04 -22.62 32.00
CA ILE A 281 32.63 -23.72 32.88
C ILE A 281 33.57 -23.78 34.07
N LYS A 282 33.05 -23.53 35.27
CA LYS A 282 33.79 -23.69 36.53
C LYS A 282 33.70 -25.13 37.02
N TRP A 283 34.85 -25.78 37.14
CA TRP A 283 34.98 -27.13 37.70
C TRP A 283 35.45 -27.06 39.16
N GLU A 284 34.83 -27.86 40.02
CA GLU A 284 35.16 -27.97 41.44
C GLU A 284 35.15 -29.45 41.87
N THR A 285 35.96 -29.78 42.86
CA THR A 285 35.96 -31.09 43.54
C THR A 285 35.63 -30.88 45.01
N SER A 286 34.82 -31.77 45.60
CA SER A 286 34.52 -31.71 47.03
C SER A 286 35.70 -32.11 47.93
N ASN A 287 36.73 -32.74 47.37
CA ASN A 287 37.92 -33.15 48.11
C ASN A 287 39.13 -33.28 47.16
N ALA A 288 39.90 -32.20 47.04
CA ALA A 288 41.11 -32.14 46.20
C ALA A 288 42.22 -33.09 46.68
N ASN A 289 42.25 -33.44 47.97
CA ASN A 289 43.18 -34.47 48.46
C ASN A 289 42.83 -35.85 47.91
N VAL A 290 41.59 -36.05 47.44
CA VAL A 290 41.12 -37.32 46.86
C VAL A 290 41.18 -37.28 45.33
N VAL A 291 40.62 -36.25 44.69
CA VAL A 291 40.65 -36.07 43.22
C VAL A 291 40.60 -34.59 42.88
N THR A 292 41.45 -34.12 41.98
CA THR A 292 41.47 -32.76 41.43
C THR A 292 40.77 -32.71 40.08
N VAL A 293 40.33 -31.51 39.66
CA VAL A 293 39.71 -31.29 38.34
C VAL A 293 40.10 -29.92 37.79
N ALA A 294 40.41 -29.85 36.49
CA ALA A 294 40.65 -28.62 35.73
C ALA A 294 40.13 -28.80 34.30
N ASP A 295 39.32 -27.87 33.79
CA ASP A 295 38.77 -27.88 32.42
C ASP A 295 38.13 -29.22 31.99
N GLY A 296 37.46 -29.87 32.94
CA GLY A 296 36.83 -31.19 32.76
C GLY A 296 37.79 -32.37 32.85
N HIS A 297 39.10 -32.15 32.96
CA HIS A 297 40.10 -33.16 33.21
C HIS A 297 40.25 -33.44 34.71
N ILE A 298 40.26 -34.71 35.14
CA ILE A 298 40.30 -35.11 36.56
C ILE A 298 41.56 -35.92 36.88
N TRP A 299 42.16 -35.77 38.07
CA TRP A 299 43.32 -36.57 38.55
C TRP A 299 43.08 -37.12 39.96
N ALA A 300 43.25 -38.43 40.16
CA ALA A 300 43.06 -39.12 41.43
C ALA A 300 44.33 -39.04 42.31
N ILE A 301 44.21 -38.47 43.51
CA ILE A 301 45.34 -38.17 44.40
C ILE A 301 45.42 -39.18 45.54
N ASN A 302 44.54 -39.12 46.54
CA ASN A 302 44.55 -40.05 47.67
C ASN A 302 43.25 -40.88 47.76
N PRO A 303 43.28 -42.02 48.46
CA PRO A 303 42.10 -42.85 48.66
C PRO A 303 40.99 -42.08 49.40
N GLY A 304 39.76 -42.20 48.93
CA GLY A 304 38.60 -41.54 49.51
C GLY A 304 37.45 -41.43 48.52
N LYS A 305 36.49 -40.54 48.79
CA LYS A 305 35.41 -40.20 47.87
C LYS A 305 35.34 -38.69 47.71
N ALA A 306 35.03 -38.23 46.51
CA ALA A 306 34.76 -36.82 46.22
C ALA A 306 33.61 -36.70 45.21
N THR A 307 33.08 -35.50 45.04
CA THR A 307 32.11 -35.16 44.01
C THR A 307 32.71 -34.06 43.13
N ILE A 308 32.74 -34.30 41.82
CA ILE A 308 33.07 -33.29 40.82
C ILE A 308 31.80 -32.51 40.48
N LYS A 309 31.93 -31.19 40.39
CA LYS A 309 30.84 -30.25 40.14
C LYS A 309 31.24 -29.36 38.96
N ALA A 310 30.40 -29.29 37.94
CA ALA A 310 30.55 -28.35 36.84
C ALA A 310 29.46 -27.28 36.93
N THR A 311 29.86 -26.02 36.82
CA THR A 311 28.94 -24.88 36.88
C THR A 311 29.16 -23.99 35.67
N SER A 312 28.12 -23.78 34.87
CA SER A 312 28.15 -22.85 33.74
C SER A 312 26.94 -21.92 33.82
N ASN A 313 27.20 -20.62 33.74
CA ASN A 313 26.20 -19.55 33.86
C ASN A 313 25.21 -19.74 35.04
N GLY A 314 25.73 -20.15 36.20
CA GLY A 314 24.98 -20.34 37.46
C GLY A 314 24.12 -21.62 37.54
N GLN A 315 24.13 -22.48 36.52
CA GLN A 315 23.56 -23.82 36.61
C GLN A 315 24.65 -24.84 36.98
N THR A 316 24.31 -25.82 37.82
CA THR A 316 25.26 -26.82 38.32
C THR A 316 24.80 -28.24 38.04
N VAL A 317 25.73 -29.08 37.59
CA VAL A 317 25.60 -30.54 37.48
C VAL A 317 26.73 -31.22 38.25
N LYS A 318 26.54 -32.47 38.70
CA LYS A 318 27.45 -33.18 39.62
C LYS A 318 27.74 -34.61 39.18
N SER A 319 28.93 -35.11 39.51
CA SER A 319 29.35 -36.51 39.33
C SER A 319 30.12 -37.02 40.56
N LYS A 320 29.88 -38.27 40.99
CA LYS A 320 30.53 -38.88 42.17
C LYS A 320 31.79 -39.67 41.79
N VAL A 321 32.92 -39.44 42.46
CA VAL A 321 34.20 -40.12 42.21
C VAL A 321 34.71 -40.83 43.46
N THR A 322 35.11 -42.10 43.36
CA THR A 322 35.75 -42.87 44.45
C THR A 322 37.19 -43.20 44.10
N VAL A 323 38.16 -42.81 44.94
CA VAL A 323 39.60 -43.11 44.76
C VAL A 323 40.07 -44.15 45.76
N LYS A 324 40.96 -45.08 45.36
CA LYS A 324 41.49 -46.15 46.23
C LYS A 324 43.03 -46.20 46.20
N LYS A 325 43.67 -46.65 47.31
CA LYS A 325 45.13 -46.88 47.37
C LYS A 325 45.47 -48.24 46.81
N ARG A 326 46.61 -48.32 46.13
CA ARG A 326 47.26 -49.60 45.86
C ARG A 326 48.11 -50.01 47.09
N THR A 327 48.14 -51.29 47.44
CA THR A 327 48.92 -51.84 48.57
C THR A 327 49.80 -52.96 48.06
N GLN A 328 51.05 -53.04 48.56
CA GLN A 328 52.03 -54.05 48.15
C GLN A 328 51.41 -55.44 48.12
N ARG A 329 51.43 -56.03 46.94
CA ARG A 329 50.72 -57.27 46.62
C ARG A 329 51.46 -58.00 45.52
N LEU A 330 51.18 -59.28 45.36
CA LEU A 330 51.46 -59.93 44.10
C LEU A 330 50.48 -59.41 43.05
N ASP A 331 50.98 -59.17 41.85
CA ASP A 331 50.13 -59.00 40.67
C ASP A 331 49.14 -60.17 40.52
N GLN A 332 49.53 -61.38 40.94
CA GLN A 332 48.72 -62.58 40.92
C GLN A 332 48.90 -63.41 42.20
N THR A 333 47.81 -63.63 42.95
CA THR A 333 47.81 -64.49 44.17
C THR A 333 47.29 -65.91 43.89
N LYS A 334 46.74 -66.14 42.71
CA LYS A 334 46.34 -67.45 42.21
C LYS A 334 46.68 -67.51 40.72
N VAL A 335 47.51 -68.46 40.32
CA VAL A 335 47.84 -68.68 38.91
C VAL A 335 47.45 -70.10 38.55
N THR A 336 46.75 -70.26 37.44
CA THR A 336 46.63 -71.57 36.79
C THR A 336 47.58 -71.59 35.61
N LEU A 337 48.61 -72.44 35.67
CA LEU A 337 49.53 -72.66 34.55
C LEU A 337 49.12 -73.93 33.82
N LEU A 338 49.39 -73.97 32.53
CA LEU A 338 49.48 -75.23 31.80
C LEU A 338 50.89 -75.81 31.93
N THR A 339 51.04 -77.11 31.71
CA THR A 339 52.36 -77.73 31.58
C THR A 339 53.20 -76.99 30.52
N GLU A 340 54.46 -76.71 30.86
CA GLU A 340 55.43 -75.92 30.10
C GLU A 340 55.11 -74.42 29.98
N GLN A 341 54.01 -73.94 30.58
CA GLN A 341 53.71 -72.53 30.62
C GLN A 341 54.52 -71.83 31.71
N LYS A 342 55.02 -70.65 31.38
CA LYS A 342 55.70 -69.74 32.30
C LYS A 342 54.79 -68.57 32.64
N VAL A 343 54.94 -68.03 33.84
CA VAL A 343 54.42 -66.70 34.21
C VAL A 343 55.45 -66.01 35.06
N VAL A 344 55.59 -64.70 34.93
CA VAL A 344 56.33 -63.92 35.89
C VAL A 344 55.36 -63.43 36.95
N LEU A 345 55.65 -63.74 38.21
CA LEU A 345 54.97 -63.10 39.32
C LEU A 345 55.74 -61.84 39.70
N ASN A 346 55.04 -60.71 39.76
CA ASN A 346 55.62 -59.45 40.18
C ASN A 346 55.06 -59.05 41.54
N VAL A 347 55.94 -58.51 42.37
CA VAL A 347 55.50 -57.78 43.56
C VAL A 347 55.26 -56.34 43.14
N LEU A 348 53.99 -55.95 43.08
CA LEU A 348 53.54 -54.59 42.74
C LEU A 348 53.48 -53.71 44.00
N ASP A 349 53.53 -52.40 43.81
CA ASP A 349 53.49 -51.36 44.85
C ASP A 349 54.49 -51.61 45.99
N LYS A 350 55.69 -52.11 45.65
CA LYS A 350 56.80 -52.15 46.62
C LYS A 350 57.04 -50.74 47.17
N LYS A 351 57.36 -50.64 48.46
CA LYS A 351 57.69 -49.34 49.06
C LYS A 351 58.95 -48.73 48.47
N ASN A 352 59.91 -49.58 48.14
CA ASN A 352 61.13 -49.23 47.43
C ASN A 352 61.25 -50.15 46.19
N PRO A 353 61.32 -49.60 44.96
CA PRO A 353 61.50 -50.39 43.74
C PRO A 353 62.71 -51.35 43.80
N GLU A 354 63.79 -50.93 44.46
CA GLU A 354 65.06 -51.67 44.59
C GLU A 354 65.02 -52.83 45.61
N GLU A 355 63.91 -53.03 46.33
CA GLU A 355 63.79 -54.16 47.26
C GLU A 355 63.85 -55.50 46.51
N VAL A 356 64.91 -56.27 46.82
CA VAL A 356 65.11 -57.63 46.30
C VAL A 356 64.00 -58.56 46.81
N VAL A 357 63.42 -59.32 45.89
CA VAL A 357 62.37 -60.31 46.18
C VAL A 357 62.99 -61.70 46.25
N GLN A 358 62.87 -62.37 47.39
CA GLN A 358 63.32 -63.76 47.54
C GLN A 358 62.17 -64.71 47.19
N TRP A 359 62.34 -65.48 46.11
CA TRP A 359 61.35 -66.43 45.62
C TRP A 359 61.61 -67.86 46.08
N SER A 360 60.55 -68.61 46.39
CA SER A 360 60.64 -70.04 46.73
C SER A 360 59.38 -70.80 46.33
N SER A 361 59.53 -72.07 45.99
CA SER A 361 58.42 -73.00 45.74
C SER A 361 58.42 -74.12 46.76
N ASN A 362 57.25 -74.45 47.31
CA ASN A 362 57.11 -75.61 48.20
C ASN A 362 57.11 -76.96 47.45
N LYS A 363 56.91 -76.97 46.12
CA LYS A 363 56.85 -78.18 45.29
C LYS A 363 57.48 -77.93 43.92
N LYS A 364 58.82 -77.85 43.88
CA LYS A 364 59.61 -77.55 42.68
C LYS A 364 59.32 -78.46 41.47
N LYS A 365 58.98 -79.73 41.67
CA LYS A 365 58.62 -80.68 40.59
C LYS A 365 57.24 -80.44 39.97
N ILE A 366 56.37 -79.66 40.63
CA ILE A 366 55.06 -79.27 40.11
C ILE A 366 55.17 -77.88 39.47
N ALA A 367 55.74 -76.91 40.19
CA ALA A 367 56.07 -75.59 39.67
C ALA A 367 57.38 -75.11 40.29
N SER A 368 58.34 -74.70 39.45
CA SER A 368 59.58 -74.05 39.87
C SER A 368 59.46 -72.53 39.74
N VAL A 369 60.28 -71.78 40.46
CA VAL A 369 60.39 -70.31 40.33
C VAL A 369 61.87 -69.94 40.35
N ASN A 370 62.29 -69.04 39.45
CA ASN A 370 63.66 -68.50 39.44
C ASN A 370 63.79 -67.21 40.26
N GLU A 371 64.99 -66.62 40.29
CA GLU A 371 65.27 -65.39 41.06
C GLU A 371 64.52 -64.15 40.57
N PHE A 372 64.09 -64.14 39.30
CA PHE A 372 63.31 -63.06 38.69
C PHE A 372 61.79 -63.22 38.88
N GLY A 373 61.34 -64.25 39.60
CA GLY A 373 59.92 -64.53 39.80
C GLY A 373 59.23 -65.24 38.62
N GLU A 374 59.98 -65.73 37.63
CA GLU A 374 59.45 -66.56 36.56
C GLU A 374 59.13 -67.96 37.11
N VAL A 375 57.84 -68.25 37.19
CA VAL A 375 57.28 -69.53 37.61
C VAL A 375 57.02 -70.40 36.37
N THR A 376 57.64 -71.58 36.32
CA THR A 376 57.40 -72.57 35.26
C THR A 376 56.52 -73.70 35.77
N GLY A 377 55.40 -73.99 35.10
CA GLY A 377 54.52 -75.12 35.39
C GLY A 377 55.06 -76.41 34.77
N LEU A 378 55.54 -77.36 35.58
CA LEU A 378 56.22 -78.57 35.09
C LEU A 378 55.28 -79.77 34.98
N LYS A 379 54.44 -80.00 36.01
CA LYS A 379 53.57 -81.19 36.08
C LYS A 379 52.22 -80.84 36.70
N LYS A 380 51.15 -81.49 36.23
CA LYS A 380 49.78 -81.34 36.78
C LYS A 380 49.80 -81.48 38.32
N GLY A 381 49.26 -80.50 39.03
CA GLY A 381 49.24 -80.47 40.50
C GLY A 381 49.07 -79.07 41.08
N LYS A 382 49.20 -78.93 42.41
CA LYS A 382 49.15 -77.63 43.11
C LYS A 382 50.47 -77.38 43.85
N ALA A 383 51.00 -76.17 43.73
CA ALA A 383 52.18 -75.66 44.44
C ALA A 383 51.89 -74.26 45.02
N VAL A 384 52.72 -73.78 45.94
CA VAL A 384 52.66 -72.41 46.46
C VAL A 384 54.01 -71.75 46.21
N ILE A 385 53.97 -70.63 45.50
CA ILE A 385 55.12 -69.75 45.31
C ILE A 385 55.06 -68.67 46.37
N THR A 386 56.16 -68.49 47.11
CA THR A 386 56.28 -67.46 48.14
C THR A 386 57.29 -66.41 47.68
N ALA A 387 56.82 -65.17 47.56
CA ALA A 387 57.64 -63.98 47.41
C ALA A 387 57.88 -63.37 48.80
N LYS A 388 59.14 -63.29 49.23
CA LYS A 388 59.51 -62.64 50.49
C LYS A 388 60.21 -61.33 50.18
N VAL A 389 59.67 -60.24 50.72
CA VAL A 389 60.22 -58.88 50.61
C VAL A 389 60.41 -58.34 52.02
N GLY A 390 61.66 -58.19 52.45
CA GLY A 390 62.00 -57.95 53.85
C GLY A 390 61.41 -59.01 54.79
N LYS A 391 60.60 -58.59 55.77
CA LYS A 391 59.89 -59.49 56.70
C LYS A 391 58.52 -59.99 56.19
N LYS A 392 57.98 -59.41 55.11
CA LYS A 392 56.64 -59.75 54.58
C LYS A 392 56.71 -60.90 53.58
N LYS A 393 55.71 -61.79 53.61
CA LYS A 393 55.56 -62.92 52.69
C LYS A 393 54.24 -62.81 51.94
N TYR A 394 54.32 -62.88 50.62
CA TYR A 394 53.16 -62.93 49.74
C TYR A 394 53.13 -64.30 49.07
N LYS A 395 51.95 -64.92 49.01
CA LYS A 395 51.79 -66.28 48.50
C LYS A 395 50.92 -66.28 47.25
N ALA A 396 51.43 -66.93 46.20
CA ALA A 396 50.64 -67.28 45.03
C ALA A 396 50.35 -68.79 45.06
N ALA A 397 49.06 -69.16 44.99
CA ALA A 397 48.68 -70.54 44.77
C ALA A 397 48.79 -70.86 43.27
N ILE A 398 49.67 -71.80 42.92
CA ILE A 398 49.87 -72.25 41.54
C ILE A 398 49.14 -73.57 41.33
N THR A 399 48.23 -73.61 40.38
CA THR A 399 47.59 -74.84 39.90
C THR A 399 48.10 -75.14 38.51
N VAL A 400 48.88 -76.20 38.34
CA VAL A 400 49.32 -76.64 37.03
C VAL A 400 48.30 -77.65 36.48
N LYS A 401 47.77 -77.38 35.29
CA LYS A 401 46.88 -78.28 34.52
C LYS A 401 47.62 -78.83 33.30
N LYS A 402 47.12 -79.92 32.73
CA LYS A 402 47.63 -80.43 31.45
C LYS A 402 47.32 -79.43 30.34
N ARG A 403 48.29 -79.12 29.47
CA ARG A 403 48.11 -78.23 28.31
C ARG A 403 47.18 -78.86 27.27
N GLN A 404 46.08 -78.17 26.96
CA GLN A 404 45.12 -78.52 25.92
C GLN A 404 44.67 -77.25 25.18
N ILE A 405 44.84 -77.21 23.86
CA ILE A 405 44.38 -76.09 23.03
C ILE A 405 42.85 -75.96 23.06
N LYS A 406 42.36 -74.73 22.97
CA LYS A 406 40.93 -74.40 22.91
C LYS A 406 40.70 -73.27 21.92
N ILE A 407 39.48 -73.15 21.40
CA ILE A 407 39.06 -71.98 20.63
C ILE A 407 38.19 -71.10 21.53
N ASN A 408 38.42 -69.78 21.51
CA ASN A 408 37.57 -68.79 22.18
C ASN A 408 37.09 -67.72 21.18
N PRO A 409 35.77 -67.46 21.09
CA PRO A 409 34.69 -68.21 21.73
C PRO A 409 34.53 -69.64 21.15
N SER A 410 34.24 -70.63 22.01
CA SER A 410 33.95 -72.01 21.56
C SER A 410 32.56 -72.15 20.92
N LYS A 411 31.69 -71.15 21.11
CA LYS A 411 30.42 -70.99 20.41
C LYS A 411 30.10 -69.50 20.32
N THR A 412 29.66 -69.02 19.15
CA THR A 412 29.23 -67.63 19.00
C THR A 412 28.13 -67.49 17.96
N THR A 413 27.45 -66.36 18.00
CA THR A 413 26.52 -65.92 16.96
C THR A 413 27.05 -64.63 16.35
N ILE A 414 27.14 -64.57 15.03
CA ILE A 414 27.50 -63.37 14.29
C ILE A 414 26.38 -63.02 13.31
N GLU A 415 26.32 -61.77 12.89
CA GLU A 415 25.46 -61.34 11.79
C GLU A 415 26.13 -61.64 10.44
N LYS A 416 25.34 -61.68 9.37
CA LYS A 416 25.86 -61.70 8.00
C LYS A 416 26.78 -60.49 7.78
N ASP A 417 27.89 -60.71 7.07
CA ASP A 417 28.95 -59.74 6.77
C ASP A 417 29.71 -59.24 8.01
N GLN A 418 29.45 -59.82 9.19
CA GLN A 418 30.23 -59.55 10.39
C GLN A 418 31.51 -60.40 10.37
N HIS A 419 32.63 -59.73 10.61
CA HIS A 419 33.94 -60.35 10.80
C HIS A 419 34.27 -60.40 12.29
N ILE A 420 34.72 -61.57 12.76
CA ILE A 420 35.29 -61.70 14.10
C ILE A 420 36.53 -62.61 14.06
N PHE A 421 37.41 -62.47 15.04
CA PHE A 421 38.57 -63.35 15.18
C PHE A 421 38.30 -64.42 16.23
N LEU A 422 38.55 -65.68 15.87
CA LEU A 422 38.63 -66.78 16.82
C LEU A 422 40.05 -66.90 17.35
N GLN A 423 40.20 -67.00 18.66
CA GLN A 423 41.50 -67.11 19.30
C GLN A 423 41.81 -68.58 19.61
N VAL A 424 42.98 -69.07 19.20
CA VAL A 424 43.53 -70.32 19.75
C VAL A 424 44.12 -70.01 21.12
N LEU A 425 43.47 -70.49 22.16
CA LEU A 425 44.01 -70.44 23.51
C LEU A 425 44.92 -71.65 23.74
N ASN A 426 45.94 -71.46 24.57
CA ASN A 426 46.80 -72.51 25.11
C ASN A 426 47.74 -73.23 24.12
N LYS A 427 47.84 -72.78 22.86
CA LYS A 427 48.85 -73.27 21.91
C LYS A 427 50.26 -72.98 22.44
N LYS A 428 51.26 -73.70 21.94
CA LYS A 428 52.65 -73.31 22.16
C LYS A 428 53.02 -72.17 21.20
N ASP A 429 54.04 -71.40 21.54
CA ASP A 429 54.42 -70.24 20.72
C ASP A 429 55.00 -70.72 19.38
N GLU A 430 55.74 -71.82 19.41
CA GLU A 430 56.31 -72.51 18.25
C GLU A 430 55.30 -73.27 17.36
N ASP A 431 54.09 -73.58 17.87
CA ASP A 431 53.08 -74.30 17.10
C ASP A 431 52.33 -73.33 16.16
N GLN A 432 52.33 -73.64 14.85
CA GLN A 432 51.48 -72.98 13.86
C GLN A 432 50.04 -73.48 13.95
N ALA A 433 49.07 -72.57 13.87
CA ALA A 433 47.64 -72.87 13.93
C ALA A 433 47.03 -72.90 12.54
N VAL A 434 46.45 -74.03 12.15
CA VAL A 434 45.77 -74.20 10.87
C VAL A 434 44.27 -74.36 11.09
N TRP A 435 43.48 -73.48 10.48
CA TRP A 435 42.04 -73.39 10.65
C TRP A 435 41.26 -73.96 9.46
N THR A 436 40.14 -74.62 9.74
CA THR A 436 39.22 -75.16 8.72
C THR A 436 37.76 -74.95 9.15
N THR A 437 36.86 -74.81 8.17
CA THR A 437 35.41 -74.70 8.40
C THR A 437 34.71 -75.97 7.92
N SER A 438 33.63 -76.35 8.60
CA SER A 438 32.76 -77.45 8.15
C SER A 438 31.81 -77.03 7.02
N ASN A 439 31.61 -75.73 6.79
CA ASN A 439 30.71 -75.20 5.76
C ASN A 439 31.08 -73.74 5.42
N ASP A 440 31.80 -73.54 4.31
CA ASP A 440 32.26 -72.25 3.82
C ASP A 440 31.14 -71.35 3.27
N GLN A 441 30.02 -71.92 2.84
CA GLN A 441 28.83 -71.19 2.40
C GLN A 441 28.12 -70.47 3.55
N VAL A 442 28.39 -70.88 4.79
CA VAL A 442 27.82 -70.30 6.01
C VAL A 442 28.85 -69.41 6.69
N VAL A 443 30.06 -69.93 6.91
CA VAL A 443 31.17 -69.20 7.54
C VAL A 443 32.48 -69.62 6.89
N ILE A 444 33.19 -68.64 6.31
CA ILE A 444 34.59 -68.81 5.89
C ILE A 444 35.53 -68.56 7.06
N VAL A 445 36.69 -69.20 7.05
CA VAL A 445 37.77 -68.96 8.01
C VAL A 445 39.08 -68.78 7.29
N ALA A 446 39.83 -67.74 7.64
CA ALA A 446 41.18 -67.53 7.16
C ALA A 446 42.12 -68.60 7.76
N PRO A 447 42.82 -69.39 6.93
CA PRO A 447 43.58 -70.57 7.39
C PRO A 447 44.64 -70.30 8.46
N ASP A 448 45.23 -69.11 8.50
CA ASP A 448 46.38 -68.77 9.36
C ASP A 448 46.04 -67.76 10.48
N THR A 449 44.94 -67.01 10.35
CA THR A 449 44.60 -65.94 11.30
C THR A 449 43.44 -66.28 12.22
N GLY A 450 42.58 -67.23 11.83
CA GLY A 450 41.36 -67.55 12.57
C GLY A 450 40.28 -66.46 12.46
N GLU A 451 40.44 -65.50 11.56
CA GLU A 451 39.36 -64.57 11.18
C GLU A 451 38.24 -65.35 10.50
N ILE A 452 37.01 -65.17 10.98
CA ILE A 452 35.82 -65.74 10.37
C ILE A 452 34.90 -64.63 9.88
N ALA A 453 34.26 -64.86 8.74
CA ALA A 453 33.24 -63.98 8.19
C ALA A 453 31.92 -64.75 8.03
N GLY A 454 30.83 -64.16 8.51
CA GLY A 454 29.49 -64.71 8.32
C GLY A 454 29.01 -64.46 6.89
N VAL A 455 28.80 -65.53 6.12
CA VAL A 455 28.39 -65.43 4.70
C VAL A 455 26.87 -65.55 4.55
N LYS A 456 26.27 -66.53 5.23
CA LYS A 456 24.84 -66.82 5.12
C LYS A 456 24.26 -67.29 6.45
N PRO A 457 23.01 -66.92 6.80
CA PRO A 457 22.36 -67.44 7.99
C PRO A 457 22.38 -68.98 8.05
N GLY A 458 22.86 -69.53 9.17
CA GLY A 458 23.14 -70.97 9.27
C GLY A 458 24.03 -71.34 10.44
N LYS A 459 24.49 -72.60 10.49
CA LYS A 459 25.44 -73.09 11.50
C LYS A 459 26.63 -73.77 10.83
N ALA A 460 27.84 -73.49 11.32
CA ALA A 460 29.09 -74.13 10.89
C ALA A 460 29.97 -74.45 12.12
N THR A 461 30.90 -75.40 11.98
CA THR A 461 31.91 -75.72 13.00
C THR A 461 33.30 -75.38 12.47
N ILE A 462 34.02 -74.52 13.16
CA ILE A 462 35.41 -74.20 12.88
C ILE A 462 36.31 -75.15 13.68
N THR A 463 37.33 -75.72 13.05
CA THR A 463 38.33 -76.59 13.68
C THR A 463 39.70 -75.96 13.54
N VAL A 464 40.49 -75.97 14.62
CA VAL A 464 41.90 -75.58 14.59
C VAL A 464 42.80 -76.74 14.96
N GLN A 465 43.91 -76.89 14.27
CA GLN A 465 45.00 -77.81 14.60
C GLN A 465 46.27 -77.00 14.91
N ALA A 466 46.91 -77.30 16.04
CA ALA A 466 48.20 -76.73 16.42
C ALA A 466 49.08 -77.85 17.02
N GLY A 467 50.21 -78.14 16.37
CA GLY A 467 51.00 -79.34 16.63
C GLY A 467 50.14 -80.61 16.55
N ASN A 468 50.18 -81.44 17.60
CA ASN A 468 49.41 -82.70 17.69
C ASN A 468 48.02 -82.53 18.33
N GLN A 469 47.55 -81.30 18.60
CA GLN A 469 46.27 -81.06 19.26
C GLN A 469 45.24 -80.44 18.30
N LYS A 470 43.95 -80.72 18.54
CA LYS A 470 42.80 -80.16 17.79
C LYS A 470 41.74 -79.59 18.72
N ALA A 471 41.09 -78.49 18.33
CA ALA A 471 39.94 -77.90 19.02
C ALA A 471 38.85 -77.45 18.03
N LYS A 472 37.59 -77.33 18.50
CA LYS A 472 36.41 -76.99 17.67
C LYS A 472 35.60 -75.83 18.27
N ALA A 473 34.99 -74.99 17.42
CA ALA A 473 34.06 -73.93 17.78
C ALA A 473 32.79 -73.95 16.92
N LYS A 474 31.62 -73.73 17.52
CA LYS A 474 30.31 -73.72 16.83
C LYS A 474 29.87 -72.30 16.50
N ILE A 475 29.73 -71.96 15.23
CA ILE A 475 29.32 -70.63 14.77
C ILE A 475 27.88 -70.68 14.27
N THR A 476 27.07 -69.69 14.68
CA THR A 476 25.74 -69.44 14.12
C THR A 476 25.75 -68.08 13.43
N VAL A 477 25.31 -67.99 12.18
CA VAL A 477 25.15 -66.72 11.48
C VAL A 477 23.67 -66.35 11.50
N LYS A 478 23.33 -65.11 11.85
CA LYS A 478 21.98 -64.54 11.81
C LYS A 478 21.86 -63.49 10.72
N ALA A 479 20.64 -63.29 10.22
CA ALA A 479 20.32 -62.14 9.39
C ALA A 479 20.38 -60.85 10.23
N LYS A 480 20.79 -59.75 9.60
CA LYS A 480 20.85 -58.41 10.23
C LYS A 480 19.44 -57.82 10.37
N PRO A 481 19.07 -57.19 11.51
CA PRO A 481 17.73 -56.67 11.69
C PRO A 481 17.44 -55.46 10.78
N LEU A 482 16.26 -55.48 10.15
CA LEU A 482 15.75 -54.38 9.33
C LEU A 482 15.09 -53.30 10.22
N SER A 483 15.24 -52.03 9.84
CA SER A 483 14.75 -50.82 10.51
C SER A 483 14.69 -49.64 9.51
N LEU A 484 13.67 -48.78 9.66
CA LEU A 484 13.54 -47.54 8.90
C LEU A 484 14.55 -46.47 9.40
N SER A 485 14.91 -45.54 8.53
CA SER A 485 15.75 -44.38 8.89
C SER A 485 15.05 -43.42 9.84
N GLU A 486 13.72 -43.31 9.76
CA GLU A 486 12.88 -42.50 10.64
C GLU A 486 11.58 -43.23 10.98
N THR A 487 10.98 -42.90 12.12
CA THR A 487 9.66 -43.42 12.53
C THR A 487 8.58 -42.35 12.62
N LYS A 488 8.94 -41.07 12.56
CA LYS A 488 8.01 -39.92 12.51
C LYS A 488 8.57 -38.79 11.63
N ILE A 489 7.76 -38.24 10.74
CA ILE A 489 8.10 -37.15 9.82
C ILE A 489 7.02 -36.06 9.87
N GLU A 490 7.44 -34.79 9.88
CA GLU A 490 6.57 -33.62 9.69
C GLU A 490 7.01 -32.88 8.42
N MET A 491 6.07 -32.60 7.51
CA MET A 491 6.35 -32.03 6.19
C MET A 491 5.20 -31.14 5.71
N ASP A 492 5.44 -30.27 4.73
CA ASP A 492 4.40 -29.42 4.13
C ASP A 492 3.81 -30.06 2.87
N GLU A 493 2.57 -29.72 2.50
CA GLU A 493 2.00 -30.06 1.18
C GLU A 493 2.97 -29.65 0.05
N GLU A 494 3.02 -30.43 -1.05
CA GLU A 494 3.89 -30.21 -2.22
C GLU A 494 5.40 -30.45 -1.96
N SER A 495 5.78 -31.05 -0.81
CA SER A 495 7.17 -31.41 -0.50
C SER A 495 7.46 -32.91 -0.62
N ASP A 496 8.74 -33.24 -0.80
CA ASP A 496 9.26 -34.61 -0.91
C ASP A 496 10.19 -34.96 0.26
N TYR A 497 10.16 -36.23 0.70
CA TYR A 497 11.04 -36.74 1.75
C TYR A 497 11.55 -38.16 1.44
N GLY A 498 12.86 -38.39 1.55
CA GLY A 498 13.47 -39.70 1.35
C GLY A 498 13.45 -40.55 2.63
N LEU A 499 12.61 -41.59 2.67
CA LEU A 499 12.56 -42.59 3.73
C LEU A 499 13.27 -43.88 3.26
N SER A 500 14.25 -44.35 4.03
CA SER A 500 15.03 -45.54 3.67
C SER A 500 14.87 -46.67 4.70
N ILE A 501 15.10 -47.91 4.26
CA ILE A 501 15.15 -49.11 5.10
C ILE A 501 16.48 -49.83 4.87
N ASN A 502 17.15 -50.26 5.93
CA ASN A 502 18.47 -50.91 5.85
C ASN A 502 18.35 -52.38 5.36
N ASN A 503 18.22 -52.56 4.04
CA ASN A 503 17.97 -53.85 3.41
C ASN A 503 19.24 -54.51 2.83
N TYR A 504 19.94 -55.28 3.67
CA TYR A 504 21.25 -55.88 3.35
C TYR A 504 21.20 -57.09 2.39
N GLU A 505 20.02 -57.66 2.16
CA GLU A 505 19.85 -58.81 1.26
C GLU A 505 19.22 -58.42 -0.08
N ASN A 506 19.09 -57.11 -0.35
CA ASN A 506 18.41 -56.57 -1.54
C ASN A 506 17.02 -57.19 -1.75
N GLN A 507 16.34 -57.52 -0.65
CA GLN A 507 15.01 -58.10 -0.68
C GLN A 507 14.05 -57.10 -1.34
N LYS A 508 13.01 -57.59 -2.02
CA LYS A 508 12.04 -56.69 -2.64
C LYS A 508 11.27 -55.94 -1.56
N VAL A 509 11.45 -54.61 -1.47
CA VAL A 509 10.70 -53.75 -0.55
C VAL A 509 9.41 -53.31 -1.21
N LYS A 510 8.28 -53.59 -0.56
CA LYS A 510 6.97 -53.07 -0.99
C LYS A 510 6.63 -51.86 -0.12
N TRP A 511 6.61 -50.68 -0.72
CA TRP A 511 6.17 -49.45 -0.06
C TRP A 511 4.67 -49.26 -0.24
N THR A 512 3.97 -48.95 0.86
CA THR A 512 2.56 -48.57 0.85
C THR A 512 2.34 -47.35 1.72
N THR A 513 1.25 -46.66 1.45
CA THR A 513 0.74 -45.55 2.24
C THR A 513 -0.66 -45.92 2.69
N SER A 514 -1.02 -45.58 3.93
CA SER A 514 -2.38 -45.79 4.44
C SER A 514 -3.41 -44.88 3.77
N ASP A 515 -2.98 -43.75 3.19
CA ASP A 515 -3.84 -42.83 2.45
C ASP A 515 -3.06 -42.11 1.33
N LYS A 516 -3.26 -42.56 0.09
CA LYS A 516 -2.64 -41.96 -1.12
C LYS A 516 -3.09 -40.51 -1.37
N THR A 517 -4.23 -40.10 -0.81
CA THR A 517 -4.72 -38.72 -0.96
C THR A 517 -3.95 -37.73 -0.09
N ILE A 518 -3.32 -38.20 1.00
CA ILE A 518 -2.49 -37.39 1.91
C ILE A 518 -1.03 -37.42 1.48
N ALA A 519 -0.47 -38.61 1.25
CA ALA A 519 0.88 -38.75 0.69
C ALA A 519 1.04 -40.05 -0.08
N THR A 520 1.78 -40.01 -1.19
CA THR A 520 2.20 -41.19 -1.96
C THR A 520 3.63 -41.58 -1.60
N VAL A 521 3.99 -42.84 -1.78
CA VAL A 521 5.36 -43.32 -1.59
C VAL A 521 5.80 -44.18 -2.77
N GLU A 522 6.93 -43.83 -3.38
CA GLU A 522 7.53 -44.59 -4.47
C GLU A 522 9.02 -44.80 -4.19
N ASN A 523 9.44 -46.06 -4.12
CA ASN A 523 10.82 -46.45 -3.84
C ASN A 523 11.44 -45.77 -2.59
N GLY A 524 10.62 -45.47 -1.58
CA GLY A 524 11.05 -44.79 -0.35
C GLY A 524 10.92 -43.26 -0.39
N THR A 525 10.64 -42.65 -1.54
CA THR A 525 10.36 -41.21 -1.63
C THR A 525 8.89 -40.95 -1.31
N ILE A 526 8.63 -40.19 -0.27
CA ILE A 526 7.31 -39.75 0.15
C ILE A 526 7.00 -38.42 -0.52
N HIS A 527 5.89 -38.34 -1.22
CA HIS A 527 5.38 -37.11 -1.85
C HIS A 527 4.13 -36.64 -1.09
N ALA A 528 4.19 -35.47 -0.46
CA ALA A 528 3.06 -34.91 0.30
C ALA A 528 2.03 -34.26 -0.63
N ASN A 529 0.82 -34.83 -0.68
CA ASN A 529 -0.24 -34.42 -1.58
C ASN A 529 -1.26 -33.48 -0.90
N LYS A 530 -1.60 -33.75 0.36
CA LYS A 530 -2.66 -33.02 1.09
C LYS A 530 -2.41 -33.04 2.59
N ALA A 531 -2.79 -31.97 3.27
CA ALA A 531 -2.72 -31.84 4.70
C ALA A 531 -3.52 -32.94 5.39
N GLY A 532 -2.89 -33.59 6.38
CA GLY A 532 -3.43 -34.76 7.04
C GLY A 532 -2.35 -35.58 7.72
N LYS A 533 -2.74 -36.70 8.31
CA LYS A 533 -1.82 -37.67 8.90
C LYS A 533 -1.93 -38.97 8.13
N VAL A 534 -0.80 -39.58 7.82
CA VAL A 534 -0.73 -40.85 7.10
C VAL A 534 0.45 -41.67 7.61
N THR A 535 0.28 -42.98 7.67
CA THR A 535 1.37 -43.91 7.95
C THR A 535 1.92 -44.47 6.63
N ILE A 536 3.24 -44.42 6.47
CA ILE A 536 3.99 -45.05 5.37
C ILE A 536 4.54 -46.38 5.88
N THR A 537 4.36 -47.44 5.10
CA THR A 537 4.78 -48.81 5.45
C THR A 537 5.75 -49.36 4.43
N ALA A 538 6.90 -49.86 4.88
CA ALA A 538 7.78 -50.73 4.12
C ALA A 538 7.54 -52.19 4.53
N THR A 539 7.13 -53.04 3.59
CA THR A 539 6.97 -54.48 3.81
C THR A 539 8.12 -55.24 3.17
N ILE A 540 8.83 -56.04 3.97
CA ILE A 540 9.86 -56.99 3.52
C ILE A 540 9.50 -58.37 4.09
N ASP A 541 9.40 -59.40 3.24
CA ASP A 541 9.08 -60.79 3.62
C ASP A 541 7.91 -60.95 4.61
N LYS A 542 6.80 -60.25 4.32
CA LYS A 542 5.56 -60.23 5.12
C LYS A 542 5.68 -59.56 6.51
N LYS A 543 6.76 -58.82 6.77
CA LYS A 543 6.93 -58.00 7.97
C LYS A 543 6.89 -56.52 7.63
N ASP A 544 6.11 -55.78 8.40
CA ASP A 544 5.87 -54.35 8.19
C ASP A 544 6.72 -53.48 9.11
N TYR A 545 7.21 -52.37 8.55
CA TYR A 545 7.91 -51.30 9.26
C TYR A 545 7.21 -49.99 8.92
N THR A 546 6.79 -49.24 9.94
CA THR A 546 5.88 -48.09 9.78
C THR A 546 6.53 -46.77 10.21
N CYS A 547 6.22 -45.69 9.50
CA CYS A 547 6.57 -44.31 9.83
C CYS A 547 5.32 -43.43 9.79
N ASP A 548 5.10 -42.62 10.83
CA ASP A 548 3.99 -41.68 10.90
C ASP A 548 4.37 -40.34 10.25
N VAL A 549 3.59 -39.91 9.26
CA VAL A 549 3.82 -38.68 8.50
C VAL A 549 2.68 -37.70 8.78
N THR A 550 3.02 -36.47 9.20
CA THR A 550 2.07 -35.36 9.31
C THR A 550 2.36 -34.35 8.22
N VAL A 551 1.39 -34.14 7.34
CA VAL A 551 1.43 -33.15 6.26
C VAL A 551 0.68 -31.89 6.72
N HIS A 552 1.35 -30.75 6.71
CA HIS A 552 0.77 -29.45 7.03
C HIS A 552 0.29 -28.73 5.77
N LYS A 553 -0.81 -27.97 5.91
CA LYS A 553 -1.39 -27.22 4.79
C LYS A 553 -0.51 -26.03 4.43
N LEU A 554 -0.11 -25.91 3.17
CA LEU A 554 0.70 -24.79 2.72
C LEU A 554 -0.17 -23.53 2.58
N ILE A 555 0.10 -22.50 3.38
CA ILE A 555 -0.61 -21.22 3.31
C ILE A 555 0.18 -20.27 2.39
N LYS A 556 -0.29 -20.10 1.15
CA LYS A 556 0.20 -19.08 0.21
C LYS A 556 -0.48 -17.75 0.55
N VAL A 557 0.28 -16.71 0.89
CA VAL A 557 -0.23 -15.36 1.18
C VAL A 557 0.61 -14.32 0.47
N ILE A 558 -0.04 -13.25 0.02
CA ILE A 558 0.66 -12.03 -0.37
C ILE A 558 1.19 -11.35 0.89
N ASP A 559 2.45 -10.93 0.87
CA ASP A 559 3.16 -10.34 2.00
C ASP A 559 2.49 -9.05 2.52
N GLN A 560 1.89 -8.27 1.62
CA GLN A 560 1.21 -7.02 1.95
C GLN A 560 -0.16 -6.93 1.26
N LYS A 561 -1.22 -6.74 2.04
CA LYS A 561 -2.58 -6.53 1.53
C LYS A 561 -2.86 -5.09 1.08
N GLU A 562 -2.06 -4.15 1.57
CA GLU A 562 -2.12 -2.73 1.22
C GLU A 562 -0.69 -2.20 1.03
N MET A 563 -0.49 -1.33 0.05
CA MET A 563 0.79 -0.66 -0.21
C MET A 563 0.55 0.79 -0.65
N THR A 564 1.44 1.70 -0.25
CA THR A 564 1.47 3.07 -0.77
C THR A 564 2.74 3.28 -1.58
N VAL A 565 2.61 3.81 -2.80
CA VAL A 565 3.73 4.10 -3.70
C VAL A 565 3.68 5.57 -4.09
N ILE A 566 4.82 6.25 -4.11
CA ILE A 566 4.92 7.62 -4.60
C ILE A 566 4.93 7.57 -6.14
N LYS A 567 4.23 8.49 -6.80
CA LYS A 567 4.27 8.65 -8.27
C LYS A 567 5.71 8.74 -8.78
N GLY A 568 6.04 7.95 -9.80
CA GLY A 568 7.40 7.78 -10.34
C GLY A 568 8.31 6.86 -9.52
N GLY A 569 7.85 6.42 -8.34
CA GLY A 569 8.53 5.47 -7.47
C GLY A 569 8.06 4.03 -7.66
N GLN A 570 8.60 3.14 -6.84
CA GLN A 570 8.34 1.70 -6.88
C GLN A 570 8.13 1.10 -5.48
N GLY A 571 7.44 -0.03 -5.42
CA GLY A 571 7.29 -0.89 -4.24
C GLY A 571 7.37 -2.37 -4.63
N GLN A 572 7.57 -3.27 -3.66
CA GLN A 572 7.72 -4.71 -3.91
C GLN A 572 6.65 -5.52 -3.20
N LEU A 573 5.98 -6.40 -3.94
CA LEU A 573 5.07 -7.42 -3.44
C LEU A 573 5.67 -8.81 -3.68
N SER A 574 5.36 -9.74 -2.79
CA SER A 574 5.80 -11.13 -2.89
C SER A 574 4.71 -12.10 -2.40
N VAL A 575 4.77 -13.35 -2.85
CA VAL A 575 3.86 -14.42 -2.42
C VAL A 575 4.69 -15.49 -1.73
N THR A 576 4.33 -15.82 -0.49
CA THR A 576 5.07 -16.80 0.32
C THR A 576 4.97 -18.20 -0.26
N ASN A 577 6.07 -18.96 -0.20
CA ASN A 577 6.15 -20.39 -0.58
C ASN A 577 5.71 -20.68 -2.03
N VAL A 578 6.09 -19.79 -2.96
CA VAL A 578 5.89 -19.96 -4.41
C VAL A 578 7.15 -19.50 -5.12
N ASN A 579 7.54 -20.17 -6.21
CA ASN A 579 8.58 -19.68 -7.09
C ASN A 579 8.11 -18.34 -7.72
N PRO A 580 8.84 -17.22 -7.57
CA PRO A 580 8.43 -15.93 -8.11
C PRO A 580 8.08 -15.94 -9.62
N GLU A 581 8.74 -16.80 -10.40
CA GLU A 581 8.49 -16.93 -11.85
C GLU A 581 7.13 -17.58 -12.18
N GLU A 582 6.54 -18.32 -11.24
CA GLU A 582 5.21 -18.93 -11.42
C GLU A 582 4.07 -17.95 -11.11
N VAL A 583 4.37 -16.81 -10.49
CA VAL A 583 3.38 -15.81 -10.10
C VAL A 583 3.07 -14.90 -11.28
N LYS A 584 1.83 -14.95 -11.76
CA LYS A 584 1.35 -14.03 -12.79
C LYS A 584 0.78 -12.79 -12.14
N TRP A 585 1.41 -11.66 -12.41
CA TRP A 585 1.01 -10.36 -11.89
C TRP A 585 0.11 -9.63 -12.89
N ASP A 586 -0.93 -9.00 -12.38
CA ASP A 586 -1.86 -8.18 -13.15
C ASP A 586 -2.22 -6.93 -12.35
N SER A 587 -2.44 -5.82 -13.04
CA SER A 587 -2.90 -4.57 -12.45
C SER A 587 -4.29 -4.25 -12.97
N SER A 588 -5.22 -3.93 -12.08
CA SER A 588 -6.59 -3.56 -12.48
C SER A 588 -6.65 -2.26 -13.28
N ASP A 589 -5.61 -1.42 -13.23
CA ASP A 589 -5.48 -0.17 -13.99
C ASP A 589 -4.00 0.18 -14.23
N LEU A 590 -3.50 -0.16 -15.43
CA LEU A 590 -2.13 0.09 -15.85
C LEU A 590 -1.79 1.58 -15.96
N ASN A 591 -2.78 2.48 -16.01
CA ASN A 591 -2.51 3.91 -16.00
C ASN A 591 -2.20 4.42 -14.60
N ILE A 592 -2.59 3.70 -13.53
CA ILE A 592 -2.32 4.05 -12.13
C ILE A 592 -1.00 3.42 -11.68
N ALA A 593 -0.86 2.11 -11.84
CA ALA A 593 0.39 1.41 -11.57
C ALA A 593 0.56 0.18 -12.47
N THR A 594 1.79 -0.07 -12.90
CA THR A 594 2.18 -1.34 -13.54
C THR A 594 2.79 -2.27 -12.49
N VAL A 595 2.81 -3.56 -12.80
CA VAL A 595 3.48 -4.57 -11.97
C VAL A 595 4.24 -5.53 -12.85
N GLU A 596 5.50 -5.78 -12.51
CA GLU A 596 6.36 -6.74 -13.19
C GLU A 596 7.18 -7.52 -12.15
N ASN A 597 7.05 -8.85 -12.15
CA ASN A 597 7.73 -9.73 -11.19
C ASN A 597 7.55 -9.29 -9.72
N GLY A 598 6.36 -8.79 -9.37
CA GLY A 598 6.03 -8.28 -8.03
C GLY A 598 6.51 -6.85 -7.76
N THR A 599 7.30 -6.23 -8.64
CA THR A 599 7.68 -4.82 -8.54
C THR A 599 6.54 -3.96 -9.07
N VAL A 600 5.98 -3.09 -8.23
CA VAL A 600 4.88 -2.19 -8.56
C VAL A 600 5.42 -0.79 -8.81
N TYR A 601 5.14 -0.21 -9.99
CA TYR A 601 5.58 1.14 -10.36
C TYR A 601 4.40 2.11 -10.36
N GLY A 602 4.48 3.17 -9.57
CA GLY A 602 3.43 4.19 -9.51
C GLY A 602 3.50 5.14 -10.71
N ILE A 603 2.49 5.14 -11.58
CA ILE A 603 2.45 5.96 -12.80
C ILE A 603 1.59 7.21 -12.60
N ARG A 604 0.38 7.04 -12.07
CA ARG A 604 -0.59 8.12 -11.81
C ARG A 604 -1.22 7.93 -10.45
N THR A 605 -1.53 9.03 -9.79
CA THR A 605 -2.21 9.01 -8.49
C THR A 605 -3.54 8.29 -8.57
N GLY A 606 -3.85 7.45 -7.58
CA GLY A 606 -5.09 6.71 -7.55
C GLY A 606 -4.97 5.41 -6.76
N LYS A 607 -6.07 4.66 -6.71
CA LYS A 607 -6.10 3.32 -6.13
C LYS A 607 -6.21 2.27 -7.23
N VAL A 608 -5.42 1.24 -7.13
CA VAL A 608 -5.41 0.11 -8.05
C VAL A 608 -5.25 -1.19 -7.28
N THR A 609 -5.85 -2.27 -7.77
CA THR A 609 -5.65 -3.60 -7.20
C THR A 609 -4.59 -4.33 -8.01
N ILE A 610 -3.52 -4.74 -7.34
CA ILE A 610 -2.52 -5.64 -7.91
C ILE A 610 -2.92 -7.07 -7.55
N THR A 611 -3.03 -7.93 -8.56
CA THR A 611 -3.43 -9.33 -8.41
C THR A 611 -2.24 -10.25 -8.71
N ALA A 612 -1.85 -11.05 -7.73
CA ALA A 612 -0.94 -12.17 -7.90
C ALA A 612 -1.75 -13.46 -8.14
N THR A 613 -1.58 -14.09 -9.30
CA THR A 613 -2.27 -15.33 -9.67
C THR A 613 -1.30 -16.50 -9.63
N ILE A 614 -1.63 -17.53 -8.84
CA ILE A 614 -0.87 -18.78 -8.71
C ILE A 614 -1.81 -19.94 -9.03
N GLY A 615 -1.61 -20.56 -10.20
CA GLY A 615 -2.57 -21.53 -10.74
C GLY A 615 -3.98 -20.94 -10.87
N LYS A 616 -4.94 -21.48 -10.11
CA LYS A 616 -6.33 -20.97 -10.06
C LYS A 616 -6.61 -20.00 -8.91
N LYS A 617 -5.65 -19.79 -7.99
CA LYS A 617 -5.82 -18.94 -6.81
C LYS A 617 -5.37 -17.52 -7.12
N LYS A 618 -6.10 -16.53 -6.57
CA LYS A 618 -5.79 -15.11 -6.70
C LYS A 618 -5.56 -14.51 -5.32
N HIS A 619 -4.51 -13.72 -5.20
CA HIS A 619 -4.21 -12.89 -4.03
C HIS A 619 -4.17 -11.45 -4.49
N ILE A 620 -4.74 -10.54 -3.70
CA ILE A 620 -4.88 -9.14 -4.06
C ILE A 620 -4.19 -8.24 -3.04
N SER A 621 -3.59 -7.16 -3.54
CA SER A 621 -3.08 -6.05 -2.75
C SER A 621 -3.72 -4.74 -3.25
N GLU A 622 -4.23 -3.92 -2.35
CA GLU A 622 -4.67 -2.57 -2.67
C GLU A 622 -3.48 -1.62 -2.67
N VAL A 623 -3.12 -1.13 -3.84
CA VAL A 623 -2.03 -0.16 -4.02
C VAL A 623 -2.63 1.24 -4.14
N THR A 624 -2.17 2.17 -3.31
CA THR A 624 -2.48 3.59 -3.40
C THR A 624 -1.25 4.33 -3.92
N VAL A 625 -1.35 4.91 -5.11
CA VAL A 625 -0.34 5.80 -5.65
C VAL A 625 -0.66 7.22 -5.22
N ILE A 626 0.27 7.88 -4.53
CA ILE A 626 0.13 9.26 -4.05
C ILE A 626 1.15 10.18 -4.72
N ARG A 627 0.89 11.49 -4.73
CA ARG A 627 1.91 12.48 -5.10
C ARG A 627 2.95 12.56 -3.99
N ASN A 628 4.13 13.06 -4.34
CA ASN A 628 5.22 13.22 -3.38
C ASN A 628 4.89 14.38 -2.42
N PRO A 629 4.62 14.11 -1.12
CA PRO A 629 4.23 15.14 -0.17
C PRO A 629 5.30 16.22 0.05
N GLU A 630 6.57 15.92 -0.25
CA GLU A 630 7.68 16.86 -0.08
C GLU A 630 7.72 17.93 -1.16
N THR A 631 7.12 17.67 -2.33
CA THR A 631 7.16 18.57 -3.49
C THR A 631 5.83 19.30 -3.75
N GLU A 632 4.77 18.96 -3.03
CA GLU A 632 3.45 19.57 -3.21
C GLU A 632 3.39 21.00 -2.65
N THR A 633 2.77 21.90 -3.40
CA THR A 633 2.41 23.23 -2.91
C THR A 633 1.29 23.09 -1.89
N LYS A 634 1.53 23.57 -0.67
CA LYS A 634 0.57 23.50 0.44
C LYS A 634 -0.63 24.43 0.21
N THR A 635 -1.74 24.09 0.85
CA THR A 635 -2.97 24.89 0.84
C THR A 635 -2.73 26.27 1.48
N ARG A 636 -3.09 27.34 0.78
CA ARG A 636 -2.93 28.73 1.24
C ARG A 636 -4.16 29.17 2.03
N ALA A 637 -3.94 29.77 3.20
CA ALA A 637 -5.02 30.27 4.02
C ALA A 637 -5.49 31.64 3.49
N ALA A 638 -6.79 31.82 3.33
CA ALA A 638 -7.35 33.14 3.07
C ALA A 638 -7.19 34.09 4.28
N ASP A 639 -7.02 35.38 4.00
CA ASP A 639 -7.01 36.43 5.02
C ASP A 639 -8.34 36.49 5.78
N ILE A 640 -8.31 36.93 7.04
CA ILE A 640 -9.51 37.20 7.84
C ILE A 640 -9.69 38.70 8.02
N SER A 641 -10.88 39.19 7.69
CA SER A 641 -11.34 40.53 8.09
C SER A 641 -12.15 40.41 9.39
N LEU A 642 -11.77 41.14 10.44
CA LEU A 642 -12.44 41.08 11.75
C LEU A 642 -13.30 42.34 11.96
N GLY A 643 -14.50 42.16 12.53
CA GLY A 643 -15.36 43.27 12.99
C GLY A 643 -15.97 44.14 11.88
N GLY A 644 -17.04 44.90 12.18
CA GLY A 644 -17.65 45.88 11.26
C GLY A 644 -18.31 45.33 9.98
N ILE A 645 -18.33 44.01 9.80
CA ILE A 645 -18.86 43.31 8.62
C ILE A 645 -20.26 42.75 8.87
N GLU A 646 -21.19 42.96 7.95
CA GLU A 646 -22.48 42.29 7.84
C GLU A 646 -22.54 41.47 6.54
N VAL A 647 -22.92 40.19 6.65
CA VAL A 647 -23.20 39.33 5.49
C VAL A 647 -24.72 39.29 5.30
N LEU A 648 -25.17 39.69 4.13
CA LEU A 648 -26.57 39.81 3.77
C LEU A 648 -26.90 38.91 2.57
N ASN A 649 -28.15 38.43 2.51
CA ASN A 649 -28.67 37.84 1.28
C ASN A 649 -29.16 38.91 0.30
N THR A 650 -29.55 38.49 -0.90
CA THR A 650 -30.14 39.34 -1.97
C THR A 650 -31.49 39.98 -1.59
N LYS A 651 -32.07 39.63 -0.44
CA LYS A 651 -33.25 40.31 0.13
C LYS A 651 -32.88 41.40 1.14
N GLY A 652 -31.58 41.64 1.37
CA GLY A 652 -31.08 42.60 2.36
C GLY A 652 -31.23 42.12 3.81
N LYS A 653 -31.56 40.84 4.02
CA LYS A 653 -31.60 40.25 5.37
C LYS A 653 -30.18 39.99 5.81
N VAL A 654 -29.81 40.56 6.97
CA VAL A 654 -28.55 40.25 7.65
C VAL A 654 -28.60 38.79 8.10
N LEU A 655 -27.76 37.97 7.49
CA LEU A 655 -27.57 36.57 7.86
C LEU A 655 -26.53 36.42 8.97
N TYR A 656 -25.60 37.37 9.02
CA TYR A 656 -24.54 37.40 10.02
C TYR A 656 -24.02 38.82 10.22
N LYS A 657 -23.71 39.14 11.48
CA LYS A 657 -23.04 40.38 11.88
C LYS A 657 -21.79 40.01 12.67
N SER A 658 -20.65 40.50 12.21
CA SER A 658 -19.38 40.30 12.89
C SER A 658 -19.31 41.12 14.17
N SER A 659 -18.47 40.66 15.09
CA SER A 659 -18.15 41.29 16.38
C SER A 659 -16.64 41.40 16.49
N THR A 660 -16.12 42.00 17.56
CA THR A 660 -14.66 42.01 17.80
C THR A 660 -14.07 40.60 17.97
N LYS A 661 -14.87 39.56 18.23
CA LYS A 661 -14.41 38.18 18.39
C LYS A 661 -14.75 37.28 17.21
N SER A 662 -15.19 37.86 16.09
CA SER A 662 -15.62 37.09 14.95
C SER A 662 -15.44 37.85 13.64
N GLY A 663 -15.01 37.17 12.58
CA GLY A 663 -14.68 37.78 11.30
C GLY A 663 -15.17 36.97 10.11
N LEU A 664 -14.70 37.37 8.94
CA LEU A 664 -15.00 36.77 7.66
C LEU A 664 -13.70 36.47 6.91
N LEU A 665 -13.51 35.23 6.45
CA LEU A 665 -12.41 34.92 5.53
C LEU A 665 -12.69 35.54 4.15
N LYS A 666 -11.64 36.06 3.51
CA LYS A 666 -11.66 36.55 2.12
C LYS A 666 -11.61 35.39 1.12
N THR A 667 -12.72 34.68 0.99
CA THR A 667 -12.90 33.53 0.09
C THR A 667 -14.10 33.78 -0.83
N ASP A 668 -14.30 32.99 -1.90
CA ASP A 668 -15.46 33.20 -2.78
C ASP A 668 -16.80 32.99 -2.08
N LEU A 669 -16.86 32.08 -1.09
CA LEU A 669 -18.01 31.96 -0.19
C LEU A 669 -17.75 32.64 1.16
N PRO A 670 -18.74 33.27 1.79
CA PRO A 670 -18.64 33.77 3.16
C PRO A 670 -18.30 32.66 4.16
N VAL A 671 -17.13 32.76 4.78
CA VAL A 671 -16.73 31.88 5.89
C VAL A 671 -16.60 32.69 7.16
N ILE A 672 -17.56 32.48 8.05
CA ILE A 672 -17.64 33.13 9.34
C ILE A 672 -16.66 32.44 10.29
N VAL A 673 -15.80 33.22 10.92
CA VAL A 673 -14.85 32.76 11.93
C VAL A 673 -15.28 33.28 13.29
N LYS A 674 -15.42 32.40 14.29
CA LYS A 674 -15.69 32.77 15.70
C LYS A 674 -14.81 31.94 16.62
N GLY A 675 -13.76 32.55 17.18
CA GLY A 675 -12.70 31.81 17.87
C GLY A 675 -12.09 30.74 16.96
N LYS A 676 -12.03 29.48 17.44
CA LYS A 676 -11.54 28.33 16.65
C LYS A 676 -12.63 27.66 15.78
N THR A 677 -13.79 28.28 15.60
CA THR A 677 -14.91 27.70 14.83
C THR A 677 -15.10 28.42 13.51
N TYR A 678 -15.34 27.64 12.45
CA TYR A 678 -15.50 28.10 11.08
C TYR A 678 -16.88 27.67 10.59
N LYS A 679 -17.61 28.59 9.96
CA LYS A 679 -18.93 28.33 9.38
C LYS A 679 -18.98 28.87 7.95
N VAL A 680 -19.08 27.97 6.99
CA VAL A 680 -19.23 28.31 5.56
C VAL A 680 -20.72 28.40 5.24
N VAL A 681 -21.12 29.54 4.68
CA VAL A 681 -22.50 29.81 4.30
C VAL A 681 -22.59 29.97 2.78
N ASN A 682 -23.56 29.31 2.16
CA ASN A 682 -23.92 29.50 0.76
C ASN A 682 -25.44 29.67 0.66
N ASN A 683 -25.92 30.80 0.15
CA ASN A 683 -27.34 31.15 0.04
C ASN A 683 -28.17 30.88 1.31
N GLY A 684 -27.61 31.23 2.48
CA GLY A 684 -28.25 31.02 3.79
C GLY A 684 -28.20 29.59 4.33
N LYS A 685 -27.79 28.61 3.51
CA LYS A 685 -27.52 27.23 3.96
C LYS A 685 -26.10 27.14 4.52
N THR A 686 -25.95 26.42 5.62
CA THR A 686 -24.63 26.12 6.19
C THR A 686 -24.06 24.89 5.49
N LEU A 687 -22.95 25.05 4.76
CA LEU A 687 -22.24 23.94 4.11
C LEU A 687 -21.31 23.22 5.08
N TYR A 688 -20.63 24.00 5.93
CA TYR A 688 -19.71 23.50 6.94
C TYR A 688 -19.86 24.31 8.21
N ALA A 689 -19.83 23.64 9.36
CA ALA A 689 -19.68 24.25 10.67
C ALA A 689 -18.82 23.34 11.53
N GLY A 690 -17.67 23.81 12.01
CA GLY A 690 -16.77 22.97 12.80
C GLY A 690 -15.48 23.67 13.21
N LYS A 691 -14.57 22.89 13.79
CA LYS A 691 -13.28 23.37 14.31
C LYS A 691 -12.13 23.25 13.31
N LYS A 692 -12.31 22.51 12.20
CA LYS A 692 -11.27 22.37 11.18
C LYS A 692 -11.13 23.71 10.45
N LYS A 693 -9.92 24.27 10.44
CA LYS A 693 -9.64 25.57 9.81
C LYS A 693 -9.97 25.49 8.33
N VAL A 694 -10.86 26.38 7.89
CA VAL A 694 -11.19 26.54 6.47
C VAL A 694 -10.14 27.45 5.85
N TYR A 695 -9.51 27.01 4.78
CA TYR A 695 -8.47 27.74 4.07
C TYR A 695 -9.05 28.52 2.89
N TYR A 696 -9.95 27.87 2.15
CA TYR A 696 -10.70 28.49 1.07
C TYR A 696 -12.11 27.87 0.97
N ALA A 697 -13.04 28.60 0.36
CA ALA A 697 -14.37 28.08 0.05
C ALA A 697 -14.91 28.77 -1.20
N SER A 698 -15.48 28.00 -2.12
CA SER A 698 -15.98 28.50 -3.40
C SER A 698 -17.22 27.74 -3.87
N SER A 699 -17.97 28.33 -4.79
CA SER A 699 -19.17 27.73 -5.38
C SER A 699 -19.31 28.17 -6.83
N ILE A 700 -19.60 27.21 -7.71
CA ILE A 700 -19.95 27.45 -9.10
C ILE A 700 -21.11 26.51 -9.44
N ASP A 701 -22.21 27.07 -9.91
CA ASP A 701 -23.43 26.36 -10.31
C ASP A 701 -23.93 25.31 -9.30
N ASP A 702 -23.78 24.03 -9.63
CA ASP A 702 -24.30 22.89 -8.88
C ASP A 702 -23.30 22.32 -7.87
N ALA A 703 -22.16 22.96 -7.65
CA ALA A 703 -21.12 22.51 -6.73
C ALA A 703 -20.57 23.63 -5.83
N SER A 704 -20.25 23.27 -4.60
CA SER A 704 -19.47 24.10 -3.67
C SER A 704 -18.33 23.29 -3.08
N ILE A 705 -17.21 23.94 -2.80
CA ILE A 705 -16.05 23.33 -2.15
C ILE A 705 -15.65 24.09 -0.89
N VAL A 706 -15.13 23.34 0.09
CA VAL A 706 -14.52 23.86 1.30
C VAL A 706 -13.17 23.18 1.47
N GLY A 707 -12.10 23.95 1.29
CA GLY A 707 -10.72 23.50 1.43
C GLY A 707 -10.22 23.63 2.86
N PHE A 708 -9.45 22.64 3.28
CA PHE A 708 -8.71 22.59 4.54
C PHE A 708 -7.23 22.35 4.24
N GLU A 709 -6.41 22.28 5.30
CA GLU A 709 -4.96 22.06 5.17
C GLU A 709 -4.60 20.79 4.36
N ASP A 710 -5.28 19.67 4.64
CA ASP A 710 -4.98 18.32 4.15
C ASP A 710 -6.14 17.65 3.38
N SER A 711 -7.21 18.40 3.13
CA SER A 711 -8.42 17.84 2.54
C SER A 711 -9.34 18.88 1.92
N ILE A 712 -10.27 18.40 1.11
CA ILE A 712 -11.29 19.21 0.44
C ILE A 712 -12.64 18.52 0.66
N ASN A 713 -13.66 19.28 1.06
CA ASN A 713 -15.04 18.83 1.03
C ASN A 713 -15.73 19.39 -0.20
N VAL A 714 -16.30 18.51 -1.02
CA VAL A 714 -17.10 18.87 -2.19
C VAL A 714 -18.56 18.61 -1.88
N TYR A 715 -19.40 19.59 -2.13
CA TYR A 715 -20.84 19.59 -1.90
C TYR A 715 -21.55 19.73 -3.24
N LEU A 716 -22.32 18.73 -3.63
CA LEU A 716 -23.11 18.77 -4.87
C LEU A 716 -24.55 19.18 -4.55
N LYS A 717 -25.25 19.76 -5.53
CA LYS A 717 -26.64 20.27 -5.40
C LYS A 717 -27.64 19.24 -4.88
N ASN A 718 -27.47 17.95 -5.21
CA ASN A 718 -28.30 16.85 -4.66
C ASN A 718 -28.06 16.56 -3.16
N GLY A 719 -27.20 17.33 -2.48
CA GLY A 719 -26.88 17.15 -1.07
C GLY A 719 -25.78 16.13 -0.78
N LYS A 720 -25.22 15.47 -1.79
CA LYS A 720 -24.06 14.57 -1.60
C LYS A 720 -22.83 15.37 -1.23
N LYS A 721 -22.10 14.84 -0.26
CA LYS A 721 -20.81 15.35 0.20
C LYS A 721 -19.73 14.30 -0.06
N SER A 722 -18.62 14.73 -0.62
CA SER A 722 -17.40 13.93 -0.78
C SER A 722 -16.25 14.62 -0.06
N SER A 723 -15.49 13.89 0.76
CA SER A 723 -14.28 14.38 1.40
C SER A 723 -13.07 13.75 0.73
N ILE A 724 -12.16 14.59 0.25
CA ILE A 724 -11.00 14.18 -0.54
C ILE A 724 -9.76 14.52 0.27
N LYS A 725 -8.85 13.57 0.48
CA LYS A 725 -7.55 13.81 1.13
C LYS A 725 -6.57 14.35 0.10
N GLU A 726 -6.56 15.65 -0.07
CA GLU A 726 -5.75 16.37 -1.05
C GLU A 726 -5.29 17.69 -0.43
N VAL A 727 -4.03 18.05 -0.66
CA VAL A 727 -3.47 19.37 -0.37
C VAL A 727 -3.51 20.22 -1.64
N GLY A 728 -3.55 21.54 -1.49
CA GLY A 728 -3.46 22.47 -2.61
C GLY A 728 -4.66 23.39 -2.77
N ASN A 729 -4.63 24.24 -3.79
CA ASN A 729 -5.53 25.39 -3.95
C ASN A 729 -6.53 25.15 -5.09
N TYR A 730 -7.52 24.29 -4.85
CA TYR A 730 -8.45 23.90 -5.92
C TYR A 730 -9.53 24.95 -6.15
N SER A 731 -9.76 25.29 -7.41
CA SER A 731 -10.95 26.00 -7.89
C SER A 731 -11.92 25.03 -8.55
N ILE A 732 -13.19 25.41 -8.67
CA ILE A 732 -14.16 24.70 -9.52
C ILE A 732 -13.98 25.26 -10.94
N LEU A 733 -13.78 24.42 -11.95
CA LEU A 733 -13.76 24.85 -13.36
C LEU A 733 -15.12 24.72 -14.02
N ALA A 734 -15.87 23.66 -13.70
CA ALA A 734 -17.21 23.43 -14.22
C ALA A 734 -18.02 22.54 -13.28
N SER A 735 -19.34 22.73 -13.21
CA SER A 735 -20.22 21.80 -12.49
C SER A 735 -21.62 21.73 -13.10
N ARG A 736 -22.24 20.54 -13.05
CA ARG A 736 -23.62 20.31 -13.53
C ARG A 736 -24.16 18.96 -13.10
N LYS A 737 -25.44 18.86 -12.73
CA LYS A 737 -26.18 17.59 -12.53
C LYS A 737 -25.37 16.56 -11.70
N ASN A 738 -24.77 17.01 -10.59
CA ASN A 738 -23.96 16.22 -9.66
C ASN A 738 -22.56 15.82 -10.17
N GLN A 739 -22.01 16.59 -11.09
CA GLN A 739 -20.64 16.48 -11.56
C GLN A 739 -19.93 17.80 -11.27
N ALA A 740 -18.65 17.74 -10.91
CA ALA A 740 -17.78 18.90 -10.75
C ALA A 740 -16.36 18.57 -11.21
N ILE A 741 -15.73 19.50 -11.91
CA ILE A 741 -14.31 19.46 -12.25
C ILE A 741 -13.61 20.50 -11.39
N LEU A 742 -12.66 20.05 -10.58
CA LEU A 742 -11.81 20.92 -9.77
C LEU A 742 -10.40 20.91 -10.34
N TYR A 743 -9.70 22.03 -10.23
CA TYR A 743 -8.33 22.16 -10.70
C TYR A 743 -7.48 22.95 -9.72
N ASP A 744 -6.30 22.42 -9.42
CA ASP A 744 -5.24 23.11 -8.72
C ASP A 744 -4.12 23.41 -9.70
N ALA A 745 -3.95 24.69 -10.03
CA ALA A 745 -2.95 25.14 -10.98
C ALA A 745 -1.51 25.01 -10.43
N ASP A 746 -1.31 25.18 -9.12
CA ASP A 746 0.02 25.13 -8.49
C ASP A 746 0.58 23.70 -8.58
N ASN A 747 -0.27 22.70 -8.31
CA ASN A 747 0.09 21.28 -8.36
C ASN A 747 -0.26 20.60 -9.70
N GLN A 748 -0.82 21.35 -10.66
CA GLN A 748 -1.30 20.86 -11.96
C GLN A 748 -2.22 19.62 -11.85
N ASN A 749 -3.04 19.57 -10.81
CA ASN A 749 -3.91 18.43 -10.53
C ASN A 749 -5.38 18.74 -10.80
N THR A 750 -6.04 17.82 -11.49
CA THR A 750 -7.47 17.86 -11.79
C THR A 750 -8.22 16.80 -10.98
N LEU A 751 -9.30 17.20 -10.31
CA LEU A 751 -10.24 16.27 -9.66
C LEU A 751 -11.58 16.27 -10.39
N ALA A 752 -11.96 15.13 -10.96
CA ALA A 752 -13.30 14.92 -11.48
C ALA A 752 -14.17 14.24 -10.42
N VAL A 753 -15.20 14.94 -9.96
CA VAL A 753 -16.15 14.48 -8.95
C VAL A 753 -17.46 14.14 -9.64
N ILE A 754 -17.84 12.86 -9.68
CA ILE A 754 -19.06 12.37 -10.32
C ILE A 754 -19.89 11.62 -9.28
N GLY A 755 -20.88 12.31 -8.72
CA GLY A 755 -21.62 11.81 -7.56
C GLY A 755 -20.70 11.64 -6.35
N THR A 756 -20.43 10.38 -5.95
CA THR A 756 -19.49 10.05 -4.87
C THR A 756 -18.14 9.55 -5.37
N LYS A 757 -17.99 9.33 -6.68
CA LYS A 757 -16.72 8.88 -7.28
C LYS A 757 -15.83 10.08 -7.53
N ILE A 758 -14.56 9.94 -7.16
CA ILE A 758 -13.53 10.96 -7.31
C ILE A 758 -12.42 10.36 -8.15
N TYR A 759 -11.94 11.11 -9.12
CA TYR A 759 -10.84 10.71 -9.97
C TYR A 759 -9.83 11.84 -10.04
N SER A 760 -8.57 11.55 -9.72
CA SER A 760 -7.47 12.50 -9.77
C SER A 760 -6.66 12.30 -11.05
N ASN A 761 -6.28 13.39 -11.70
CA ASN A 761 -5.49 13.38 -12.93
C ASN A 761 -4.51 14.55 -12.92
N ASP A 762 -3.22 14.24 -13.07
CA ASP A 762 -2.19 15.25 -13.30
C ASP A 762 -2.23 15.68 -14.77
N TYR A 763 -3.15 16.59 -15.06
CA TYR A 763 -3.40 17.08 -16.41
C TYR A 763 -3.56 18.59 -16.33
N VAL A 764 -2.69 19.31 -17.04
CA VAL A 764 -2.74 20.76 -17.13
C VAL A 764 -4.02 21.14 -17.85
N LEU A 765 -4.82 22.01 -17.24
CA LEU A 765 -6.06 22.49 -17.83
C LEU A 765 -6.02 24.00 -17.97
N THR A 766 -6.51 24.46 -19.11
CA THR A 766 -6.86 25.86 -19.34
C THR A 766 -8.36 26.10 -19.23
N GLY A 767 -9.18 25.04 -19.27
CA GLY A 767 -10.63 25.11 -19.06
C GLY A 767 -11.32 23.76 -18.98
N ALA A 768 -12.58 23.76 -18.55
CA ALA A 768 -13.47 22.60 -18.55
C ALA A 768 -14.91 23.04 -18.78
N GLU A 769 -15.71 22.17 -19.39
CA GLU A 769 -17.15 22.36 -19.62
C GLU A 769 -17.90 21.05 -19.33
N ILE A 770 -19.13 21.14 -18.81
CA ILE A 770 -20.07 20.02 -18.73
C ILE A 770 -21.31 20.33 -19.57
N THR A 771 -21.42 19.67 -20.74
CA THR A 771 -22.45 19.98 -21.74
C THR A 771 -23.88 19.72 -21.25
N ASN A 772 -24.89 20.16 -22.01
CA ASN A 772 -26.31 19.86 -21.75
C ASN A 772 -26.62 18.36 -21.68
N LYS A 773 -25.81 17.55 -22.36
CA LYS A 773 -25.89 16.07 -22.35
C LYS A 773 -25.04 15.43 -21.25
N ASN A 774 -24.47 16.22 -20.34
CA ASN A 774 -23.55 15.80 -19.27
C ASN A 774 -22.24 15.19 -19.75
N ASN A 775 -21.76 15.59 -20.93
CA ASN A 775 -20.41 15.22 -21.37
C ASN A 775 -19.42 16.19 -20.74
N ILE A 776 -18.37 15.64 -20.11
CA ILE A 776 -17.29 16.42 -19.53
C ILE A 776 -16.23 16.63 -20.62
N VAL A 777 -16.05 17.89 -21.01
CA VAL A 777 -15.10 18.35 -22.01
C VAL A 777 -13.99 19.11 -21.27
N LEU A 778 -12.74 18.77 -21.56
CA LEU A 778 -11.56 19.34 -20.92
C LEU A 778 -10.70 20.02 -21.98
N THR A 779 -10.14 21.18 -21.66
CA THR A 779 -9.28 21.93 -22.57
C THR A 779 -7.91 22.15 -21.93
N ALA A 780 -6.86 21.84 -22.70
CA ALA A 780 -5.46 22.08 -22.38
C ALA A 780 -4.80 22.71 -23.61
N ASP A 781 -4.58 24.02 -23.57
CA ASP A 781 -4.16 24.81 -24.74
C ASP A 781 -5.07 24.53 -25.96
N ASP A 782 -4.49 24.12 -27.10
CA ASP A 782 -5.20 23.76 -28.34
C ASP A 782 -5.74 22.31 -28.38
N THR A 783 -5.73 21.63 -27.23
CA THR A 783 -6.18 20.23 -27.13
C THR A 783 -7.47 20.16 -26.34
N VAL A 784 -8.52 19.67 -27.02
CA VAL A 784 -9.77 19.29 -26.39
C VAL A 784 -9.74 17.79 -26.11
N SER A 785 -10.27 17.39 -24.96
CA SER A 785 -10.33 16.02 -24.50
C SER A 785 -11.70 15.72 -23.88
N LEU A 786 -12.15 14.48 -24.02
CA LEU A 786 -13.33 13.97 -23.31
C LEU A 786 -12.90 13.21 -22.08
N TYR A 787 -13.59 13.44 -20.98
CA TYR A 787 -13.38 12.67 -19.78
C TYR A 787 -14.26 11.41 -19.78
N ARG A 788 -13.63 10.25 -19.62
CA ARG A 788 -14.25 8.93 -19.69
C ARG A 788 -13.73 8.04 -18.57
N LYS A 789 -14.56 7.82 -17.53
CA LYS A 789 -14.32 6.81 -16.47
C LYS A 789 -12.92 6.86 -15.79
N GLY A 790 -12.34 8.03 -15.60
CA GLY A 790 -10.99 8.16 -15.02
C GLY A 790 -9.89 8.41 -16.06
N GLU A 791 -10.23 8.42 -17.34
CA GLU A 791 -9.32 8.73 -18.44
C GLU A 791 -9.69 10.06 -19.09
N ILE A 792 -8.65 10.78 -19.54
CA ILE A 792 -8.78 11.99 -20.35
C ILE A 792 -8.33 11.59 -21.76
N VAL A 793 -9.27 11.58 -22.72
CA VAL A 793 -8.98 11.10 -24.07
C VAL A 793 -9.09 12.26 -25.06
N PRO A 794 -8.03 12.58 -25.84
CA PRO A 794 -8.08 13.66 -26.80
C PRO A 794 -9.19 13.47 -27.84
N THR A 795 -10.04 14.49 -27.99
CA THR A 795 -10.96 14.62 -29.10
C THR A 795 -10.76 15.99 -29.75
N ASN A 796 -10.49 15.98 -31.04
CA ASN A 796 -10.25 17.20 -31.81
C ASN A 796 -11.14 17.22 -33.06
N SER A 797 -12.29 16.55 -32.98
CA SER A 797 -13.30 16.48 -34.03
C SER A 797 -14.66 16.08 -33.44
N ASN A 798 -15.63 15.76 -34.29
CA ASN A 798 -17.00 15.46 -33.90
C ASN A 798 -17.08 14.37 -32.83
N PHE A 799 -17.91 14.60 -31.81
CA PHE A 799 -18.25 13.63 -30.78
C PHE A 799 -19.74 13.69 -30.48
N LYS A 800 -20.34 12.57 -30.09
CA LYS A 800 -21.73 12.53 -29.59
C LYS A 800 -21.76 12.47 -28.07
N ASP A 801 -20.84 11.68 -27.52
CA ASP A 801 -20.67 11.48 -26.08
C ASP A 801 -19.23 11.06 -25.79
N ASN A 802 -18.89 10.90 -24.51
CA ASN A 802 -17.56 10.46 -24.08
C ASN A 802 -17.16 9.03 -24.48
N THR A 803 -18.00 8.32 -25.24
CA THR A 803 -17.71 6.99 -25.80
C THR A 803 -17.77 6.95 -27.33
N HIS A 804 -18.44 7.91 -27.98
CA HIS A 804 -18.59 8.03 -29.42
C HIS A 804 -17.95 9.33 -29.92
N PHE A 805 -16.70 9.28 -30.35
CA PHE A 805 -15.93 10.47 -30.77
C PHE A 805 -14.87 10.14 -31.80
N ILE A 806 -14.31 11.18 -32.42
CA ILE A 806 -13.26 11.06 -33.41
C ILE A 806 -11.99 11.74 -32.88
N SER A 807 -10.87 11.04 -33.00
CA SER A 807 -9.52 11.60 -32.86
C SER A 807 -8.91 11.77 -34.24
N ARG A 808 -8.95 13.00 -34.73
CA ARG A 808 -8.40 13.43 -36.01
C ARG A 808 -6.87 13.45 -35.95
N ASN A 809 -6.25 12.79 -36.90
CA ASN A 809 -4.82 12.97 -37.18
C ASN A 809 -4.57 14.42 -37.65
N LYS A 810 -3.90 15.22 -36.81
CA LYS A 810 -3.62 16.64 -37.12
C LYS A 810 -2.65 16.82 -38.31
N LYS A 811 -1.82 15.80 -38.62
CA LYS A 811 -0.80 15.86 -39.69
C LYS A 811 -1.34 15.53 -41.08
N ILE A 812 -2.41 14.72 -41.16
CA ILE A 812 -2.96 14.26 -42.43
C ILE A 812 -4.44 14.62 -42.50
N ALA A 813 -4.78 15.60 -43.33
CA ALA A 813 -6.13 16.17 -43.39
C ALA A 813 -7.24 15.15 -43.70
N TYR A 814 -6.94 14.08 -44.44
CA TYR A 814 -7.89 13.04 -44.87
C TYR A 814 -7.71 11.70 -44.12
N GLY A 815 -6.98 11.70 -43.01
CA GLY A 815 -6.75 10.52 -42.19
C GLY A 815 -5.57 9.63 -42.63
N PRO A 816 -5.39 8.44 -42.02
CA PRO A 816 -6.34 7.77 -41.13
C PRO A 816 -6.64 8.58 -39.87
N HIS A 817 -7.93 8.72 -39.57
CA HIS A 817 -8.44 9.22 -38.30
C HIS A 817 -8.92 8.04 -37.45
N THR A 818 -8.88 8.17 -36.13
CA THR A 818 -9.37 7.13 -35.22
C THR A 818 -10.80 7.45 -34.81
N VAL A 819 -11.72 6.51 -35.01
CA VAL A 819 -13.12 6.62 -34.62
C VAL A 819 -13.38 5.68 -33.44
N TYR A 820 -13.99 6.22 -32.38
CA TYR A 820 -14.36 5.48 -31.18
C TYR A 820 -15.86 5.24 -31.19
N ASN A 821 -16.29 3.99 -31.01
CA ASN A 821 -17.72 3.57 -31.05
C ASN A 821 -18.25 3.03 -29.72
N GLY A 822 -17.58 3.40 -28.62
CA GLY A 822 -17.86 2.98 -27.26
C GLY A 822 -17.38 1.59 -26.86
N LYS A 823 -17.10 0.69 -27.81
CA LYS A 823 -16.54 -0.66 -27.54
C LYS A 823 -15.21 -0.94 -28.25
N LYS A 824 -15.02 -0.42 -29.46
CA LYS A 824 -13.87 -0.64 -30.35
C LYS A 824 -13.44 0.68 -30.98
N THR A 825 -12.23 0.67 -31.53
CA THR A 825 -11.72 1.72 -32.42
C THR A 825 -11.75 1.24 -33.88
N SER A 826 -12.05 2.13 -34.82
CA SER A 826 -11.88 1.90 -36.25
C SER A 826 -11.08 3.03 -36.91
N GLU A 827 -10.51 2.76 -38.08
CA GLU A 827 -9.79 3.77 -38.86
C GLU A 827 -10.70 4.34 -39.95
N LEU A 828 -10.78 5.66 -40.03
CA LEU A 828 -11.44 6.39 -41.10
C LEU A 828 -10.38 6.93 -42.07
N LYS A 829 -10.28 6.31 -43.26
CA LYS A 829 -9.26 6.61 -44.28
C LYS A 829 -9.83 7.42 -45.44
N ASN A 830 -9.05 8.35 -45.97
CA ASN A 830 -9.37 9.18 -47.13
C ASN A 830 -10.62 10.07 -46.94
N VAL A 831 -10.91 10.46 -45.69
CA VAL A 831 -12.04 11.33 -45.34
C VAL A 831 -11.51 12.45 -44.46
N GLN A 832 -11.77 13.70 -44.85
CA GLN A 832 -11.52 14.87 -44.02
C GLN A 832 -12.73 15.12 -43.12
N VAL A 833 -12.48 15.32 -41.83
CA VAL A 833 -13.51 15.60 -40.80
C VAL A 833 -13.37 17.02 -40.24
N TYR A 834 -14.36 17.46 -39.46
CA TYR A 834 -14.36 18.79 -38.84
C TYR A 834 -13.11 18.99 -37.96
N PRO A 835 -12.43 20.15 -38.03
CA PRO A 835 -11.12 20.34 -37.41
C PRO A 835 -11.15 20.66 -35.91
N TYR A 836 -12.34 20.86 -35.33
CA TYR A 836 -12.53 21.18 -33.92
C TYR A 836 -13.50 20.20 -33.24
N ALA A 837 -13.42 20.08 -31.93
CA ALA A 837 -14.36 19.25 -31.18
C ALA A 837 -15.77 19.87 -31.24
N HIS A 838 -16.77 19.08 -31.62
CA HIS A 838 -18.16 19.53 -31.69
C HIS A 838 -19.11 18.43 -31.24
N GLU A 839 -20.05 18.76 -30.35
CA GLU A 839 -21.02 17.82 -29.80
C GLU A 839 -22.21 17.63 -30.76
N LEU A 840 -22.35 16.44 -31.34
CA LEU A 840 -23.41 16.09 -32.28
C LEU A 840 -24.74 15.81 -31.59
N THR A 841 -25.84 16.14 -32.27
CA THR A 841 -27.22 15.85 -31.86
C THR A 841 -27.69 14.46 -32.32
N VAL A 842 -27.05 13.89 -33.35
CA VAL A 842 -27.32 12.53 -33.87
C VAL A 842 -26.05 11.69 -33.99
N SER A 843 -26.19 10.37 -34.16
CA SER A 843 -25.06 9.42 -34.26
C SER A 843 -24.38 9.38 -35.65
N ARG A 844 -24.34 10.50 -36.37
CA ARG A 844 -23.77 10.60 -37.71
C ARG A 844 -23.08 11.95 -37.89
N TYR A 845 -21.97 11.98 -38.63
CA TYR A 845 -21.20 13.19 -38.88
C TYR A 845 -20.85 13.35 -40.36
N PRO A 846 -20.77 14.58 -40.88
CA PRO A 846 -20.32 14.82 -42.24
C PRO A 846 -18.81 14.61 -42.36
N GLY A 847 -18.37 14.01 -43.47
CA GLY A 847 -16.97 13.84 -43.84
C GLY A 847 -16.77 14.07 -45.33
N PHE A 848 -15.70 14.76 -45.69
CA PHE A 848 -15.39 15.13 -47.07
C PHE A 848 -14.42 14.13 -47.71
N VAL A 849 -14.76 13.62 -48.89
CA VAL A 849 -13.93 12.72 -49.68
C VAL A 849 -13.44 13.44 -50.93
N LYS A 850 -12.11 13.52 -51.09
CA LYS A 850 -11.47 14.18 -52.23
C LYS A 850 -12.02 13.63 -53.56
N GLY A 851 -12.51 14.51 -54.42
CA GLY A 851 -13.06 14.18 -55.73
C GLY A 851 -14.47 13.57 -55.73
N LYS A 852 -15.09 13.33 -54.56
CA LYS A 852 -16.46 12.79 -54.46
C LYS A 852 -17.45 13.75 -53.79
N GLY A 853 -17.00 14.56 -52.84
CA GLY A 853 -17.85 15.46 -52.05
C GLY A 853 -18.05 14.98 -50.60
N TYR A 854 -19.03 15.54 -49.91
CA TYR A 854 -19.37 15.18 -48.54
C TYR A 854 -20.27 13.96 -48.47
N ALA A 855 -20.14 13.15 -47.42
CA ALA A 855 -21.12 12.14 -47.05
C ALA A 855 -21.20 12.04 -45.52
N TYR A 856 -22.29 11.50 -45.00
CA TYR A 856 -22.42 11.19 -43.58
C TYR A 856 -21.87 9.81 -43.27
N TYR A 857 -21.19 9.73 -42.14
CA TYR A 857 -20.58 8.53 -41.59
C TYR A 857 -21.15 8.25 -40.21
N ASP A 858 -21.26 6.97 -39.84
CA ASP A 858 -21.54 6.55 -38.47
C ASP A 858 -20.25 6.47 -37.63
N PHE A 859 -20.41 6.24 -36.32
CA PHE A 859 -19.28 6.03 -35.41
C PHE A 859 -18.58 4.67 -35.57
N ASN A 860 -18.90 3.88 -36.59
CA ASN A 860 -18.07 2.74 -37.01
C ASN A 860 -17.12 3.13 -38.16
N GLY A 861 -17.21 4.36 -38.67
CA GLY A 861 -16.49 4.83 -39.85
C GLY A 861 -17.14 4.40 -41.16
N LYS A 862 -18.39 3.92 -41.13
CA LYS A 862 -19.14 3.48 -42.31
C LYS A 862 -19.92 4.64 -42.90
N LYS A 863 -19.80 4.85 -44.21
CA LYS A 863 -20.65 5.81 -44.95
C LYS A 863 -22.10 5.33 -44.95
N VAL A 864 -23.02 6.21 -44.54
CA VAL A 864 -24.46 5.92 -44.39
C VAL A 864 -25.36 6.83 -45.24
N SER A 865 -24.80 7.69 -46.08
CA SER A 865 -25.55 8.54 -47.02
C SER A 865 -24.97 8.50 -48.44
N PRO A 866 -25.68 9.07 -49.45
CA PRO A 866 -25.10 9.49 -50.73
C PRO A 866 -23.98 10.54 -50.59
N TYR A 867 -23.35 10.89 -51.72
CA TYR A 867 -22.41 12.02 -51.77
C TYR A 867 -23.12 13.32 -52.14
N TYR A 868 -22.81 14.38 -51.40
CA TYR A 868 -23.31 15.74 -51.53
C TYR A 868 -22.18 16.69 -51.91
N GLN A 869 -22.49 17.84 -52.52
CA GLN A 869 -21.54 18.93 -52.73
C GLN A 869 -21.22 19.66 -51.43
N GLU A 870 -22.21 19.84 -50.56
CA GLU A 870 -22.11 20.44 -49.23
C GLU A 870 -22.98 19.63 -48.26
N ALA A 871 -22.56 19.51 -46.99
CA ALA A 871 -23.35 18.85 -45.94
C ALA A 871 -23.07 19.50 -44.58
N ASN A 872 -24.11 20.08 -43.98
CA ASN A 872 -24.02 20.70 -42.65
C ASN A 872 -24.03 19.64 -41.54
N GLN A 873 -23.70 20.03 -40.32
CA GLN A 873 -24.03 19.21 -39.16
C GLN A 873 -25.55 19.22 -38.93
N TYR A 874 -26.04 18.18 -38.27
CA TYR A 874 -27.41 18.14 -37.80
C TYR A 874 -27.62 19.16 -36.68
N ASP A 875 -28.67 19.95 -36.78
CA ASP A 875 -29.05 20.94 -35.78
C ASP A 875 -29.67 20.28 -34.53
N GLU A 876 -30.12 21.10 -33.58
CA GLU A 876 -30.81 20.65 -32.36
C GLU A 876 -32.10 19.85 -32.62
N ASN A 877 -32.73 20.07 -33.78
CA ASN A 877 -33.94 19.39 -34.22
C ASN A 877 -33.67 18.11 -35.00
N LYS A 878 -32.39 17.75 -35.18
CA LYS A 878 -31.95 16.56 -35.92
C LYS A 878 -32.24 16.67 -37.42
N CYS A 879 -32.23 17.88 -37.98
CA CYS A 879 -32.24 18.14 -39.41
C CYS A 879 -30.91 18.71 -39.90
N ALA A 880 -30.56 18.46 -41.16
CA ALA A 880 -29.38 19.03 -41.79
C ALA A 880 -29.66 19.50 -43.22
N ILE A 881 -29.06 20.62 -43.60
CA ILE A 881 -29.07 21.10 -44.98
C ILE A 881 -27.94 20.42 -45.76
N VAL A 882 -28.28 19.88 -46.93
CA VAL A 882 -27.32 19.26 -47.87
C VAL A 882 -27.49 19.81 -49.26
N GLN A 883 -26.40 19.94 -50.02
CA GLN A 883 -26.43 20.34 -51.43
C GLN A 883 -26.19 19.13 -52.34
N LEU A 884 -27.09 18.90 -53.27
CA LEU A 884 -27.00 17.88 -54.31
C LEU A 884 -26.00 18.28 -55.40
N LYS A 885 -25.54 17.31 -56.21
CA LYS A 885 -24.63 17.56 -57.34
C LYS A 885 -25.15 18.50 -58.42
N ASN A 886 -26.47 18.71 -58.47
CA ASN A 886 -27.11 19.64 -59.40
C ASN A 886 -27.21 21.07 -58.84
N GLY A 887 -26.56 21.36 -57.70
CA GLY A 887 -26.54 22.67 -57.04
C GLY A 887 -27.77 22.99 -56.18
N LYS A 888 -28.80 22.12 -56.16
CA LYS A 888 -29.99 22.31 -55.32
C LYS A 888 -29.77 21.77 -53.91
N TYR A 889 -30.51 22.32 -52.96
CA TYR A 889 -30.47 21.98 -51.54
C TYR A 889 -31.68 21.15 -51.12
N GLU A 890 -31.44 20.24 -50.17
CA GLU A 890 -32.47 19.44 -49.48
C GLU A 890 -32.28 19.58 -47.97
N LEU A 891 -33.40 19.48 -47.23
CA LEU A 891 -33.40 19.37 -45.78
C LEU A 891 -33.62 17.90 -45.44
N ILE A 892 -32.66 17.28 -44.77
CA ILE A 892 -32.72 15.85 -44.42
C ILE A 892 -32.91 15.63 -42.92
N ASN A 893 -33.71 14.63 -42.55
CA ASN A 893 -33.84 14.17 -41.16
C ASN A 893 -32.66 13.26 -40.75
N ALA A 894 -32.69 12.78 -39.50
CA ALA A 894 -31.68 11.90 -38.92
C ALA A 894 -31.49 10.58 -39.70
N GLU A 895 -32.56 10.11 -40.35
CA GLU A 895 -32.58 8.91 -41.20
C GLU A 895 -31.91 9.18 -42.57
N GLY A 896 -31.88 10.44 -43.01
CA GLY A 896 -31.32 10.90 -44.28
C GLY A 896 -32.37 11.16 -45.36
N GLU A 897 -33.65 11.21 -44.98
CA GLU A 897 -34.78 11.41 -45.88
C GLU A 897 -35.04 12.91 -46.07
N ASN A 898 -35.33 13.32 -47.31
CA ASN A 898 -35.70 14.71 -47.62
C ASN A 898 -37.10 15.01 -47.06
N VAL A 899 -37.16 15.80 -45.99
CA VAL A 899 -38.43 16.12 -45.29
C VAL A 899 -39.31 17.09 -46.08
N LEU A 900 -38.72 17.92 -46.95
CA LEU A 900 -39.45 18.85 -47.81
C LEU A 900 -40.02 18.18 -49.07
N LYS A 901 -39.65 16.92 -49.35
CA LYS A 901 -40.04 16.14 -50.54
C LYS A 901 -39.71 16.83 -51.88
N SER A 902 -38.95 17.93 -51.86
CA SER A 902 -38.56 18.77 -52.98
C SER A 902 -37.17 19.35 -52.73
N SER A 903 -36.49 19.79 -53.79
CA SER A 903 -35.17 20.43 -53.70
C SER A 903 -35.22 21.88 -54.17
N TYR A 904 -34.47 22.75 -53.49
CA TYR A 904 -34.56 24.22 -53.62
C TYR A 904 -33.24 24.85 -54.08
N PRO A 905 -33.26 25.97 -54.82
CA PRO A 905 -32.05 26.72 -55.16
C PRO A 905 -31.18 27.14 -53.97
N ARG A 906 -31.78 27.40 -52.80
CA ARG A 906 -31.09 27.75 -51.54
C ARG A 906 -31.96 27.37 -50.35
N LEU A 907 -31.32 26.85 -49.31
CA LEU A 907 -31.91 26.62 -47.97
C LEU A 907 -31.04 27.32 -46.92
N GLU A 908 -31.66 27.85 -45.87
CA GLU A 908 -30.96 28.53 -44.77
C GLU A 908 -31.64 28.25 -43.43
N PHE A 909 -30.87 28.05 -42.37
CA PHE A 909 -31.41 27.91 -41.01
C PHE A 909 -31.64 29.29 -40.41
N ILE A 910 -32.84 29.55 -39.90
CA ILE A 910 -33.25 30.88 -39.41
C ILE A 910 -33.08 30.98 -37.88
N GLY A 911 -33.10 29.85 -37.16
CA GLY A 911 -33.15 29.77 -35.70
C GLY A 911 -34.50 29.26 -35.18
N ASN A 912 -34.58 28.91 -33.90
CA ASN A 912 -35.77 28.37 -33.23
C ASN A 912 -36.45 27.21 -34.01
N SER A 913 -35.66 26.33 -34.63
CA SER A 913 -36.15 25.17 -35.38
C SER A 913 -36.77 25.42 -36.77
N TYR A 914 -36.54 26.59 -37.38
CA TYR A 914 -37.11 26.92 -38.69
C TYR A 914 -36.07 27.17 -39.79
N TYR A 915 -36.52 26.94 -41.03
CA TYR A 915 -35.71 26.94 -42.23
C TYR A 915 -36.35 27.76 -43.36
N ALA A 916 -35.56 28.60 -44.01
CA ALA A 916 -35.97 29.37 -45.19
C ALA A 916 -35.66 28.57 -46.46
N ALA A 917 -36.67 28.30 -47.28
CA ALA A 917 -36.52 27.67 -48.58
C ALA A 917 -36.79 28.66 -49.71
N TYR A 918 -35.73 29.01 -50.45
CA TYR A 918 -35.77 30.08 -51.43
C TYR A 918 -36.19 29.55 -52.82
N ASN A 919 -36.98 30.35 -53.53
CA ASN A 919 -37.25 30.20 -54.94
C ASN A 919 -36.14 30.86 -55.79
N LYS A 920 -36.25 30.78 -57.12
CA LYS A 920 -35.26 31.35 -58.06
C LYS A 920 -35.15 32.88 -58.03
N ASN A 921 -36.17 33.56 -57.49
CA ASN A 921 -36.23 35.02 -57.42
C ASN A 921 -35.68 35.57 -56.08
N GLY A 922 -35.11 34.71 -55.23
CA GLY A 922 -34.57 35.10 -53.93
C GLY A 922 -35.62 35.30 -52.84
N GLN A 923 -36.87 34.92 -53.10
CA GLN A 923 -37.94 34.94 -52.09
C GLN A 923 -38.06 33.57 -51.43
N PHE A 924 -38.49 33.49 -50.17
CA PHE A 924 -38.52 32.22 -49.44
C PHE A 924 -39.83 31.96 -48.68
N LYS A 925 -40.08 30.67 -48.45
CA LYS A 925 -41.08 30.16 -47.50
C LYS A 925 -40.39 29.57 -46.28
N VAL A 926 -41.10 29.49 -45.16
CA VAL A 926 -40.56 29.00 -43.88
C VAL A 926 -41.11 27.61 -43.58
N TYR A 927 -40.22 26.69 -43.23
CA TYR A 927 -40.55 25.30 -42.90
C TYR A 927 -39.97 24.90 -41.55
N ASP A 928 -40.65 23.98 -40.87
CA ASP A 928 -40.10 23.30 -39.69
C ASP A 928 -39.25 22.07 -40.09
N CYS A 929 -38.61 21.42 -39.11
CA CYS A 929 -37.81 20.22 -39.32
C CYS A 929 -38.64 18.97 -39.69
N ASN A 930 -39.97 19.01 -39.63
CA ASN A 930 -40.85 17.96 -40.14
C ASN A 930 -41.26 18.19 -41.60
N GLY A 931 -40.83 19.30 -42.21
CA GLY A 931 -41.20 19.72 -43.55
C GLY A 931 -42.59 20.35 -43.65
N LYS A 932 -43.20 20.74 -42.52
CA LYS A 932 -44.46 21.49 -42.49
C LYS A 932 -44.18 22.96 -42.77
N GLU A 933 -44.95 23.56 -43.67
CA GLU A 933 -44.92 25.00 -43.93
C GLU A 933 -45.43 25.73 -42.67
N ALA A 934 -44.56 26.55 -42.07
CA ALA A 934 -44.81 27.24 -40.81
C ALA A 934 -45.55 28.57 -41.00
N LEU A 935 -45.34 29.22 -42.16
CA LEU A 935 -45.95 30.48 -42.54
C LEU A 935 -46.37 30.40 -44.01
N SER A 936 -47.60 30.82 -44.32
CA SER A 936 -48.18 30.76 -45.67
C SER A 936 -47.65 31.83 -46.64
N ASP A 937 -47.10 32.92 -46.09
CA ASP A 937 -46.56 34.05 -46.83
C ASP A 937 -45.19 33.77 -47.47
N VAL A 938 -44.81 34.63 -48.43
CA VAL A 938 -43.51 34.63 -49.09
C VAL A 938 -42.70 35.85 -48.63
N TYR A 939 -41.48 35.61 -48.13
CA TYR A 939 -40.60 36.62 -47.53
C TYR A 939 -39.40 36.94 -48.42
N THR A 940 -38.80 38.12 -48.21
CA THR A 940 -37.73 38.65 -49.05
C THR A 940 -36.40 38.83 -48.30
N LYS A 941 -36.41 38.93 -46.97
CA LYS A 941 -35.19 39.13 -46.18
C LYS A 941 -35.31 38.60 -44.75
N ILE A 942 -34.18 38.15 -44.19
CA ILE A 942 -34.00 37.74 -42.80
C ILE A 942 -33.23 38.88 -42.09
N PRO A 943 -33.73 39.46 -40.98
CA PRO A 943 -33.02 40.49 -40.20
C PRO A 943 -31.68 40.00 -39.62
N GLU A 944 -30.79 40.93 -39.25
CA GLU A 944 -29.47 40.62 -38.65
C GLU A 944 -29.57 39.68 -37.44
N LYS A 945 -30.60 39.88 -36.60
CA LYS A 945 -31.01 38.94 -35.56
C LYS A 945 -32.49 38.59 -35.73
N ALA A 946 -32.74 37.49 -36.43
CA ALA A 946 -34.08 37.06 -36.79
C ALA A 946 -34.81 36.28 -35.68
N ALA A 947 -34.10 35.58 -34.80
CA ALA A 947 -34.71 34.75 -33.77
C ALA A 947 -34.17 35.12 -32.37
N ILE A 948 -35.07 35.21 -31.39
CA ILE A 948 -34.73 35.36 -29.96
C ILE A 948 -35.60 34.41 -29.14
N VAL A 949 -35.20 34.16 -27.89
CA VAL A 949 -36.06 33.51 -26.87
C VAL A 949 -36.18 34.48 -25.71
N PHE A 950 -37.41 34.88 -25.39
CA PHE A 950 -37.71 35.86 -24.34
C PHE A 950 -38.84 35.36 -23.43
N ASP A 951 -38.62 35.37 -22.11
CA ASP A 951 -39.53 34.81 -21.09
C ASP A 951 -39.93 33.36 -21.38
N GLY A 952 -38.99 32.55 -21.87
CA GLY A 952 -39.22 31.15 -22.27
C GLY A 952 -39.93 30.97 -23.61
N HIS A 953 -40.32 32.06 -24.27
CA HIS A 953 -41.07 32.04 -25.53
C HIS A 953 -40.17 32.43 -26.72
N PRO A 954 -40.10 31.61 -27.79
CA PRO A 954 -39.36 31.96 -28.99
C PRO A 954 -40.11 32.99 -29.83
N TYR A 955 -39.38 33.95 -30.37
CA TYR A 955 -39.89 34.94 -31.31
C TYR A 955 -39.07 34.92 -32.60
N LEU A 956 -39.74 35.20 -33.72
CA LEU A 956 -39.11 35.26 -35.03
C LEU A 956 -39.46 36.55 -35.75
N ALA A 957 -38.48 37.24 -36.32
CA ALA A 957 -38.66 38.40 -37.18
C ALA A 957 -38.27 38.09 -38.63
N LEU A 958 -39.14 38.48 -39.57
CA LEU A 958 -38.92 38.31 -41.02
C LEU A 958 -39.38 39.54 -41.79
N GLU A 959 -38.79 39.80 -42.95
CA GLU A 959 -39.15 40.94 -43.80
C GLU A 959 -39.80 40.51 -45.11
N LYS A 960 -40.94 41.16 -45.45
CA LYS A 960 -41.55 41.11 -46.79
C LYS A 960 -41.90 42.53 -47.26
N ASN A 961 -41.42 42.89 -48.45
CA ASN A 961 -41.69 44.18 -49.12
C ASN A 961 -41.35 45.44 -48.28
N GLY A 962 -40.20 45.44 -47.58
CA GLY A 962 -39.75 46.58 -46.75
C GLY A 962 -40.45 46.71 -45.39
N ARG A 963 -41.30 45.74 -45.03
CA ARG A 963 -41.95 45.64 -43.73
C ARG A 963 -41.40 44.45 -42.94
N SER A 964 -40.99 44.71 -41.70
CA SER A 964 -40.60 43.70 -40.72
C SER A 964 -41.82 43.20 -39.97
N TYR A 965 -41.91 41.90 -39.75
CA TYR A 965 -42.97 41.21 -39.04
C TYR A 965 -42.33 40.43 -37.89
N ILE A 966 -42.92 40.50 -36.70
CA ILE A 966 -42.51 39.73 -35.52
C ILE A 966 -43.62 38.72 -35.23
N TYR A 967 -43.21 37.45 -35.08
CA TYR A 967 -44.05 36.29 -34.83
C TYR A 967 -43.74 35.71 -33.45
N ASP A 968 -44.79 35.27 -32.76
CA ASP A 968 -44.72 34.43 -31.57
C ASP A 968 -44.70 32.96 -32.01
N VAL A 969 -43.58 32.29 -31.79
CA VAL A 969 -43.33 30.93 -32.30
C VAL A 969 -44.13 29.88 -31.54
N ASP A 970 -44.27 30.04 -30.21
CA ASP A 970 -45.03 29.09 -29.37
C ASP A 970 -46.53 29.15 -29.67
N ASN A 971 -47.01 30.29 -30.16
CA ASN A 971 -48.41 30.52 -30.50
C ASN A 971 -48.69 30.29 -31.99
N ASP A 972 -48.25 29.15 -32.51
CA ASP A 972 -48.43 28.73 -33.92
C ASP A 972 -48.03 29.81 -34.93
N MET A 973 -46.90 30.49 -34.70
CA MET A 973 -46.37 31.55 -35.57
C MET A 973 -47.33 32.75 -35.74
N LYS A 974 -48.06 33.13 -34.69
CA LYS A 974 -48.97 34.28 -34.73
C LYS A 974 -48.20 35.60 -34.88
N GLU A 975 -48.59 36.45 -35.84
CA GLU A 975 -48.06 37.82 -35.95
C GLU A 975 -48.45 38.63 -34.71
N ILE A 976 -47.45 39.21 -34.05
CA ILE A 976 -47.64 40.07 -32.87
C ILE A 976 -47.36 41.55 -33.15
N TYR A 977 -46.54 41.86 -34.15
CA TYR A 977 -46.29 43.24 -34.59
C TYR A 977 -45.68 43.29 -35.99
N SER A 978 -45.89 44.40 -36.70
CA SER A 978 -45.18 44.68 -37.95
C SER A 978 -44.95 46.19 -38.17
N ILE A 979 -43.87 46.54 -38.88
CA ILE A 979 -43.48 47.94 -39.15
C ILE A 979 -42.68 48.08 -40.45
N GLU A 980 -42.90 49.16 -41.21
CA GLU A 980 -42.16 49.50 -42.45
C GLU A 980 -40.76 50.07 -42.18
N LYS A 981 -39.98 49.36 -41.38
CA LYS A 981 -38.58 49.66 -41.06
C LYS A 981 -37.84 48.36 -40.78
N GLU A 982 -36.54 48.37 -41.01
CA GLU A 982 -35.64 47.32 -40.54
C GLU A 982 -35.53 47.39 -39.02
N ILE A 983 -35.52 46.22 -38.37
CA ILE A 983 -35.47 46.08 -36.92
C ILE A 983 -34.30 45.18 -36.51
N VAL A 984 -33.80 45.39 -35.29
CA VAL A 984 -32.86 44.47 -34.64
C VAL A 984 -33.50 43.97 -33.35
N LEU A 985 -33.71 42.66 -33.24
CA LEU A 985 -34.20 42.03 -32.00
C LEU A 985 -33.09 41.95 -30.95
N HIS A 986 -33.48 42.02 -29.67
CA HIS A 986 -32.59 41.86 -28.51
C HIS A 986 -33.13 40.78 -27.56
N ASP A 987 -32.24 40.03 -26.92
CA ASP A 987 -32.61 38.85 -26.09
C ASP A 987 -33.45 39.25 -24.86
N GLU A 988 -33.40 40.51 -24.45
CA GLU A 988 -34.21 41.07 -23.37
C GLU A 988 -35.67 41.35 -23.79
N GLY A 989 -36.11 40.96 -24.99
CA GLY A 989 -37.51 41.05 -25.39
C GLY A 989 -37.93 42.44 -25.87
N TYR A 990 -37.06 43.11 -26.61
CA TYR A 990 -37.34 44.38 -27.28
C TYR A 990 -36.66 44.39 -28.66
N PHE A 991 -37.02 45.36 -29.50
CA PHE A 991 -36.31 45.62 -30.74
C PHE A 991 -35.91 47.08 -30.86
N THR A 992 -34.88 47.35 -31.67
CA THR A 992 -34.39 48.71 -31.93
C THR A 992 -34.56 49.11 -33.37
N ILE A 993 -34.72 50.42 -33.57
CA ILE A 993 -34.65 51.10 -34.85
C ILE A 993 -33.69 52.28 -34.68
N GLY A 994 -32.43 52.11 -35.08
CA GLY A 994 -31.35 53.01 -34.67
C GLY A 994 -31.25 53.07 -33.13
N ASP A 995 -31.12 54.28 -32.58
CA ASP A 995 -31.00 54.50 -31.11
C ASP A 995 -32.36 54.48 -30.37
N GLN A 996 -33.43 54.01 -31.01
CA GLN A 996 -34.78 54.00 -30.45
C GLN A 996 -35.20 52.58 -30.08
N TYR A 997 -35.78 52.44 -28.88
CA TYR A 997 -36.16 51.16 -28.27
C TYR A 997 -37.67 50.94 -28.34
N TYR A 998 -38.09 49.71 -28.66
CA TYR A 998 -39.50 49.33 -28.80
C TYR A 998 -39.77 47.97 -28.17
N THR A 999 -40.92 47.80 -27.53
CA THR A 999 -41.38 46.47 -27.09
C THR A 999 -41.61 45.54 -28.29
N LEU A 1000 -41.64 44.22 -28.11
CA LEU A 1000 -41.99 43.28 -29.21
C LEU A 1000 -43.36 43.54 -29.85
N THR A 1001 -44.27 44.20 -29.11
CA THR A 1001 -45.59 44.64 -29.59
C THR A 1001 -45.59 46.04 -30.21
N GLY A 1002 -44.41 46.66 -30.38
CA GLY A 1002 -44.22 47.92 -31.09
C GLY A 1002 -44.42 49.20 -30.29
N GLN A 1003 -44.56 49.12 -28.96
CA GLN A 1003 -44.69 50.31 -28.13
C GLN A 1003 -43.32 50.96 -27.94
N LYS A 1004 -43.20 52.26 -28.24
CA LYS A 1004 -41.95 53.01 -28.05
C LYS A 1004 -41.60 53.10 -26.56
N ILE A 1005 -40.41 52.65 -26.20
CA ILE A 1005 -39.85 52.71 -24.84
C ILE A 1005 -39.18 54.09 -24.64
N LYS A 1006 -39.90 55.01 -23.98
CA LYS A 1006 -39.45 56.39 -23.74
C LYS A 1006 -38.22 56.48 -22.85
#